data_AF-A0A957PR69-F1
#
_entry.id   AF-A0A957PR69-F1
#
_cell.length_a   1.000
_cell.length_b   1.000
_cell.length_c   1.000
_cell.angle_alpha   90.00
_cell.angle_beta   90.00
_cell.angle_gamma   90.00
#
_symmetry.space_group_name_H-M   'P 1'
#
loop_
_entity.id
_entity.type
_entity.pdbx_description
1 polymer ?
#
loop_
_entity_poly.entity_id
_entity_poly.type
_entity_poly.pdbx_seq_one_letter_code
_entity_poly.pdbx_strand_id
1 'polypeptide(L)'
;MSTTPVTHETSLTNRPALRWLLLGVWGVVVVYTLMVFGAVLSPQFSSLQSSSIPQILFGIPSMLRMIVDYGVDLLLMFGFSVIAIMLVVNRSDDWFAIFTSLFLIVFGARITNLVNVISQTPGYEMQGGLILAMGDIGVVLFSLLFPTGKFVMRWMKFLVPLLVLTMLGMYLFPDSPIYWVKMTGNGLYFAAAVTWYLIGIGSSVVRYAWYSSLAQRQQIRWIFIGTMGPFLWFVVFQVLAGFFPDLNGSDTTRTSFEAISRLAGIFMFLMLPLFITISVVRTRLFDIDLLINRSLVYGILSIGLALTFALVFIIASAIFGSMHSSDQFFFVAVIFSVFAGATFQPLRKKLQRFVDRFFYQIQVDYQKTPIEIRAEADTHSTGITISSYQNLKLIGHGGMAEVYRATDSNGRRSVAVKVLRAALAGDEQFQKRFMREAEIVSRLEHDNIVKVMDFGMEKTSYFIVMELLSGPDLSTLLKQEKRIPLSNTIGILRGIADALDYAHQKGLVHRDIKPSNVMLDSSTIPSRSVLTDFGIAKMVDAHTRITNTAGMLGTFDYMSPEQIQASASVDGRADIYALGVMTYQMLTGRLPFERPDTGAILLAHLNAPPPDIREAKPDTPRHTAHAIQKALAKNSSERFGTAKEFIAALETT
;
A
#
# COMPACT_ATOMS: atom_id res chain seq x y z
N MET A 1 -10.48 3.31 -18.59
CA MET A 1 -11.54 4.16 -17.99
C MET A 1 -10.86 5.19 -17.12
N SER A 2 -10.92 6.47 -17.49
CA SER A 2 -10.33 7.56 -16.71
C SER A 2 -11.05 7.66 -15.37
N THR A 3 -10.37 7.28 -14.29
CA THR A 3 -10.78 7.70 -12.95
C THR A 3 -10.29 9.12 -12.80
N THR A 4 -11.14 10.11 -13.03
CA THR A 4 -10.89 11.48 -12.60
C THR A 4 -11.30 11.61 -11.14
N PRO A 5 -10.41 11.79 -10.16
CA PRO A 5 -10.79 12.26 -8.84
C PRO A 5 -10.17 13.64 -8.61
N VAL A 6 -10.33 14.52 -9.59
CA VAL A 6 -10.39 15.96 -9.34
C VAL A 6 -11.80 16.35 -9.73
N THR A 7 -12.69 16.50 -8.75
CA THR A 7 -13.86 17.34 -9.01
C THR A 7 -13.28 18.75 -9.20
N HIS A 8 -13.33 19.27 -10.42
CA HIS A 8 -12.89 20.63 -10.80
C HIS A 8 -13.38 21.75 -9.84
N GLU A 9 -14.33 21.42 -8.97
CA GLU A 9 -15.06 22.29 -8.06
C GLU A 9 -14.48 22.39 -6.64
N THR A 10 -13.67 21.44 -6.18
CA THR A 10 -12.97 21.52 -4.87
C THR A 10 -11.56 22.08 -4.98
N SER A 11 -11.06 22.22 -6.21
CA SER A 11 -9.74 22.77 -6.50
C SER A 11 -9.62 24.25 -6.08
N LEU A 12 -8.51 24.54 -5.43
CA LEU A 12 -8.02 25.86 -5.06
C LEU A 12 -6.92 26.37 -6.00
N THR A 13 -6.57 25.65 -7.07
CA THR A 13 -5.49 26.04 -8.00
C THR A 13 -5.69 27.45 -8.55
N ASN A 14 -6.94 27.84 -8.82
CA ASN A 14 -7.31 29.17 -9.33
C ASN A 14 -7.74 30.16 -8.23
N ARG A 15 -7.57 29.83 -6.94
CA ARG A 15 -8.01 30.65 -5.79
C ARG A 15 -6.93 30.74 -4.69
N PRO A 16 -5.76 31.34 -4.97
CA PRO A 16 -4.62 31.35 -4.05
C PRO A 16 -4.92 32.06 -2.73
N ALA A 17 -5.70 33.15 -2.74
CA ALA A 17 -6.07 33.86 -1.50
C ALA A 17 -6.92 32.99 -0.56
N LEU A 18 -7.89 32.26 -1.11
CA LEU A 18 -8.72 31.34 -0.32
C LEU A 18 -7.89 30.17 0.22
N ARG A 19 -6.92 29.66 -0.58
CA ARG A 19 -5.99 28.63 -0.14
C ARG A 19 -5.18 29.07 1.08
N TRP A 20 -4.57 30.25 1.03
CA TRP A 20 -3.79 30.77 2.16
C TRP A 20 -4.65 31.07 3.38
N LEU A 21 -5.87 31.59 3.20
CA LEU A 21 -6.82 31.78 4.29
C LEU A 21 -7.15 30.45 4.99
N LEU A 22 -7.46 29.40 4.22
CA LEU A 22 -7.80 28.09 4.76
C LEU A 22 -6.60 27.43 5.46
N LEU A 23 -5.38 27.58 4.91
CA LEU A 23 -4.15 27.11 5.56
C LEU A 23 -3.85 27.90 6.85
N GLY A 24 -4.15 29.19 6.88
CA GLY A 24 -4.05 30.02 8.09
C GLY A 24 -5.01 29.55 9.19
N VAL A 25 -6.29 29.34 8.84
CA VAL A 25 -7.30 28.78 9.76
C VAL A 25 -6.87 27.39 10.25
N TRP A 26 -6.39 26.54 9.33
CA TRP A 26 -5.86 25.22 9.67
C TRP A 26 -4.72 25.34 10.69
N GLY A 27 -3.74 26.21 10.45
CA GLY A 27 -2.62 26.43 11.37
C GLY A 27 -3.06 26.88 12.76
N VAL A 28 -4.00 27.83 12.84
CA VAL A 28 -4.54 28.32 14.13
C VAL A 28 -5.20 27.20 14.91
N VAL A 29 -6.06 26.39 14.28
CA VAL A 29 -6.77 25.30 14.97
C VAL A 29 -5.82 24.18 15.38
N VAL A 30 -4.81 23.86 14.56
CA VAL A 30 -3.79 22.87 14.91
C VAL A 30 -2.97 23.33 16.11
N VAL A 31 -2.51 24.58 16.11
CA VAL A 31 -1.78 25.17 17.25
C VAL A 31 -2.65 25.18 18.49
N TYR A 32 -3.92 25.59 18.37
CA TYR A 32 -4.86 25.56 19.49
C TYR A 32 -5.03 24.15 20.06
N THR A 33 -5.25 23.15 19.19
CA THR A 33 -5.42 21.75 19.61
C THR A 33 -4.18 21.24 20.34
N LEU A 34 -2.97 21.56 19.84
CA LEU A 34 -1.71 21.22 20.49
C LEU A 34 -1.50 21.95 21.81
N MET A 35 -1.86 23.24 21.90
CA MET A 35 -1.76 24.03 23.14
C MET A 35 -2.66 23.48 24.23
N VAL A 36 -3.91 23.17 23.90
CA VAL A 36 -4.87 22.58 24.86
C VAL A 36 -4.37 21.21 25.33
N PHE A 37 -3.84 20.40 24.42
CA PHE A 37 -3.24 19.11 24.79
C PHE A 37 -1.96 19.27 25.64
N GLY A 38 -1.15 20.28 25.34
CA GLY A 38 0.05 20.63 26.10
C GLY A 38 -0.24 21.15 27.51
N ALA A 39 -1.44 21.69 27.76
CA ALA A 39 -1.87 22.14 29.09
C ALA A 39 -1.85 21.01 30.14
N VAL A 40 -1.87 19.76 29.68
CA VAL A 40 -1.79 18.54 30.51
C VAL A 40 -0.42 18.36 31.15
N LEU A 41 0.61 18.90 30.51
CA LEU A 41 1.97 18.92 31.05
C LEU A 41 2.15 20.01 32.11
N SER A 42 1.11 20.82 32.40
CA SER A 42 1.20 21.88 33.40
C SER A 42 1.17 21.31 34.83
N PRO A 43 1.92 21.91 35.78
CA PRO A 43 1.93 21.49 37.18
C PRO A 43 0.59 21.61 37.92
N GLN A 44 -0.32 22.46 37.42
CA GLN A 44 -1.67 22.64 37.98
C GLN A 44 -2.60 21.49 37.59
N PHE A 45 -2.43 20.94 36.38
CA PHE A 45 -3.21 19.80 35.92
C PHE A 45 -2.81 18.51 36.65
N SER A 46 -1.49 18.31 36.87
CA SER A 46 -0.97 17.12 37.57
C SER A 46 -1.36 17.06 39.06
N SER A 47 -1.53 18.20 39.73
CA SER A 47 -1.97 18.27 41.13
C SER A 47 -3.48 18.05 41.31
N LEU A 48 -4.31 18.49 40.37
CA LEU A 48 -5.75 18.22 40.37
C LEU A 48 -6.05 16.74 40.11
N GLN A 49 -5.26 16.10 39.26
CA GLN A 49 -5.46 14.68 38.91
C GLN A 49 -4.99 13.72 40.01
N SER A 50 -3.91 14.04 40.74
CA SER A 50 -3.45 13.20 41.86
C SER A 50 -4.46 13.11 43.01
N SER A 51 -5.34 14.10 43.15
CA SER A 51 -6.39 14.16 44.17
C SER A 51 -7.65 13.34 43.87
N SER A 52 -7.85 12.95 42.60
CA SER A 52 -9.12 12.38 42.09
C SER A 52 -9.01 10.93 41.61
N ILE A 53 -7.83 10.29 41.70
CA ILE A 53 -7.63 8.88 41.33
C ILE A 53 -7.91 8.00 42.56
N PRO A 54 -8.98 7.17 42.57
CA PRO A 54 -9.18 6.17 43.62
C PRO A 54 -7.99 5.19 43.65
N GLN A 55 -7.43 4.94 44.84
CA GLN A 55 -6.18 4.19 45.03
C GLN A 55 -6.25 2.70 44.65
N ILE A 56 -7.43 2.14 44.37
CA ILE A 56 -7.62 0.69 44.31
C ILE A 56 -8.30 0.33 42.99
N LEU A 57 -7.47 0.00 42.00
CA LEU A 57 -7.90 -0.79 40.84
C LEU A 57 -6.91 -1.93 40.62
N PHE A 58 -7.29 -3.13 41.06
CA PHE A 58 -6.60 -4.40 40.77
C PHE A 58 -5.09 -4.45 41.08
N GLY A 59 -4.59 -3.67 42.06
CA GLY A 59 -3.16 -3.66 42.42
C GLY A 59 -2.24 -2.99 41.38
N ILE A 60 -2.78 -2.27 40.40
CA ILE A 60 -2.00 -1.50 39.43
C ILE A 60 -1.56 -0.18 40.09
N PRO A 61 -0.24 0.13 40.16
CA PRO A 61 0.23 1.41 40.66
C PRO A 61 -0.42 2.56 39.86
N SER A 62 -0.89 3.61 40.54
CA SER A 62 -1.53 4.79 39.91
C SER A 62 -0.70 5.39 38.76
N MET A 63 0.64 5.32 38.88
CA MET A 63 1.60 5.67 37.83
C MET A 63 1.44 4.85 36.53
N LEU A 64 1.24 3.53 36.61
CA LEU A 64 1.14 2.68 35.43
C LEU A 64 -0.17 2.93 34.67
N ARG A 65 -1.27 3.20 35.39
CA ARG A 65 -2.55 3.62 34.80
C ARG A 65 -2.41 4.94 34.05
N MET A 66 -1.73 5.90 34.66
CA MET A 66 -1.43 7.21 34.07
C MET A 66 -0.63 7.06 32.77
N ILE A 67 0.41 6.22 32.77
CA ILE A 67 1.24 5.94 31.59
C ILE A 67 0.43 5.28 30.47
N VAL A 68 -0.43 4.31 30.79
CA VAL A 68 -1.28 3.65 29.79
C VAL A 68 -2.27 4.66 29.22
N ASP A 69 -3.03 5.35 30.06
CA ASP A 69 -4.08 6.28 29.63
C ASP A 69 -3.53 7.41 28.76
N TYR A 70 -2.41 8.03 29.16
CA TYR A 70 -1.76 9.07 28.37
C TYR A 70 -1.04 8.52 27.15
N GLY A 71 -0.44 7.33 27.26
CA GLY A 71 0.23 6.67 26.15
C GLY A 71 -0.74 6.38 25.00
N VAL A 72 -1.95 5.91 25.32
CA VAL A 72 -3.01 5.70 24.32
C VAL A 72 -3.44 7.01 23.68
N ASP A 73 -3.73 8.03 24.50
CA ASP A 73 -4.21 9.33 24.03
C ASP A 73 -3.18 10.06 23.15
N LEU A 74 -1.90 10.08 23.55
CA LEU A 74 -0.79 10.64 22.77
C LEU A 74 -0.62 9.92 21.43
N LEU A 75 -0.74 8.60 21.45
CA LEU A 75 -0.50 7.80 20.28
C LEU A 75 -1.64 7.96 19.26
N LEU A 76 -2.90 7.98 19.72
CA LEU A 76 -4.05 8.31 18.88
C LEU A 76 -3.86 9.69 18.25
N MET A 77 -3.56 10.72 19.05
CA MET A 77 -3.34 12.08 18.57
C MET A 77 -2.20 12.13 17.53
N PHE A 78 -1.08 11.45 17.78
CA PHE A 78 0.04 11.37 16.86
C PHE A 78 -0.34 10.72 15.54
N GLY A 79 -1.01 9.56 15.57
CA GLY A 79 -1.45 8.85 14.38
C GLY A 79 -2.37 9.69 13.50
N PHE A 80 -3.33 10.38 14.12
CA PHE A 80 -4.23 11.31 13.42
C PHE A 80 -3.50 12.50 12.81
N SER A 81 -2.59 13.09 13.57
CA SER A 81 -1.82 14.26 13.14
C SER A 81 -0.93 13.94 11.94
N VAL A 82 -0.27 12.76 11.93
CA VAL A 82 0.58 12.37 10.79
C VAL A 82 -0.25 12.24 9.51
N ILE A 83 -1.40 11.54 9.55
CA ILE A 83 -2.28 11.40 8.38
C ILE A 83 -2.76 12.78 7.90
N ALA A 84 -3.22 13.61 8.82
CA ALA A 84 -3.74 14.92 8.52
C ALA A 84 -2.69 15.84 7.89
N ILE A 85 -1.46 15.85 8.42
CA ILE A 85 -0.34 16.63 7.87
C ILE A 85 0.01 16.13 6.47
N MET A 86 0.12 14.80 6.28
CA MET A 86 0.39 14.23 4.94
C MET A 86 -0.67 14.65 3.93
N LEU A 87 -1.93 14.71 4.34
CA LEU A 87 -3.04 15.13 3.48
C LEU A 87 -2.87 16.59 3.00
N VAL A 88 -2.47 17.50 3.89
CA VAL A 88 -2.23 18.92 3.55
C VAL A 88 -0.96 19.10 2.73
N VAL A 89 0.12 18.39 3.07
CA VAL A 89 1.39 18.45 2.32
C VAL A 89 1.18 18.03 0.87
N ASN A 90 0.42 16.95 0.66
CA ASN A 90 0.23 16.39 -0.68
C ASN A 90 -0.93 17.02 -1.46
N ARG A 91 -1.95 17.58 -0.79
CA ARG A 91 -3.19 18.08 -1.42
C ARG A 91 -3.68 19.42 -0.86
N SER A 92 -2.77 20.33 -0.54
CA SER A 92 -3.14 21.71 -0.13
C SER A 92 -3.77 22.54 -1.25
N ASP A 93 -3.84 22.01 -2.47
CA ASP A 93 -4.56 22.55 -3.61
C ASP A 93 -6.06 22.18 -3.62
N ASP A 94 -6.56 21.41 -2.65
CA ASP A 94 -7.99 21.08 -2.50
C ASP A 94 -8.51 21.52 -1.12
N TRP A 95 -9.59 22.30 -1.08
CA TRP A 95 -10.16 22.78 0.19
C TRP A 95 -10.77 21.67 1.04
N PHE A 96 -11.33 20.65 0.41
CA PHE A 96 -11.94 19.51 1.09
C PHE A 96 -10.87 18.61 1.70
N ALA A 97 -9.68 18.54 1.09
CA ALA A 97 -8.51 17.92 1.72
C ALA A 97 -8.08 18.71 2.96
N ILE A 98 -7.92 20.04 2.88
CA ILE A 98 -7.58 20.87 4.05
C ILE A 98 -8.62 20.69 5.18
N PHE A 99 -9.91 20.69 4.85
CA PHE A 99 -10.99 20.40 5.81
C PHE A 99 -10.89 19.01 6.42
N THR A 100 -10.63 17.97 5.62
CA THR A 100 -10.51 16.59 6.10
C THR A 100 -9.32 16.43 7.04
N SER A 101 -8.20 17.11 6.74
CA SER A 101 -7.04 17.17 7.63
C SER A 101 -7.37 17.83 8.97
N LEU A 102 -8.00 19.00 8.92
CA LEU A 102 -8.45 19.71 10.13
C LEU A 102 -9.35 18.82 10.99
N PHE A 103 -10.33 18.18 10.34
CA PHE A 103 -11.23 17.24 10.98
C PHE A 103 -10.47 16.10 11.65
N LEU A 104 -9.52 15.45 10.97
CA LEU A 104 -8.76 14.33 11.54
C LEU A 104 -7.96 14.73 12.78
N ILE A 105 -7.36 15.93 12.81
CA ILE A 105 -6.58 16.42 13.98
C ILE A 105 -7.50 16.66 15.18
N VAL A 106 -8.57 17.42 14.96
CA VAL A 106 -9.51 17.75 16.03
C VAL A 106 -10.27 16.51 16.51
N PHE A 107 -10.67 15.64 15.60
CA PHE A 107 -11.32 14.38 15.93
C PHE A 107 -10.36 13.44 16.67
N GLY A 108 -9.09 13.39 16.25
CA GLY A 108 -8.05 12.65 16.96
C GLY A 108 -7.89 13.11 18.40
N ALA A 109 -7.99 14.41 18.68
CA ALA A 109 -8.02 14.94 20.04
C ALA A 109 -9.35 14.63 20.75
N ARG A 110 -10.49 14.76 20.07
CA ARG A 110 -11.84 14.48 20.63
C ARG A 110 -11.97 13.07 21.20
N ILE A 111 -11.39 12.08 20.53
CA ILE A 111 -11.52 10.67 20.94
C ILE A 111 -10.63 10.33 22.14
N THR A 112 -9.70 11.21 22.50
CA THR A 112 -8.86 11.03 23.69
C THR A 112 -9.69 11.24 24.96
N ASN A 113 -9.36 10.51 26.01
CA ASN A 113 -9.95 10.78 27.31
C ASN A 113 -9.45 12.13 27.86
N LEU A 114 -8.26 12.53 27.45
CA LEU A 114 -7.62 13.74 27.91
C LEU A 114 -8.43 15.01 27.70
N VAL A 115 -9.01 15.19 26.50
CA VAL A 115 -9.84 16.36 26.21
C VAL A 115 -11.12 16.36 27.07
N ASN A 116 -11.71 15.19 27.35
CA ASN A 116 -12.84 15.10 28.27
C ASN A 116 -12.44 15.57 29.68
N VAL A 117 -11.27 15.15 30.18
CA VAL A 117 -10.77 15.60 31.50
C VAL A 117 -10.51 17.11 31.52
N ILE A 118 -9.85 17.64 30.49
CA ILE A 118 -9.59 19.09 30.36
C ILE A 118 -10.89 19.88 30.38
N SER A 119 -11.91 19.42 29.64
CA SER A 119 -13.21 20.09 29.56
C SER A 119 -14.02 20.08 30.86
N GLN A 120 -13.64 19.24 31.83
CA GLN A 120 -14.23 19.18 33.17
C GLN A 120 -13.34 19.88 34.22
N THR A 121 -12.15 20.35 33.82
CA THR A 121 -11.19 20.97 34.72
C THR A 121 -11.51 22.46 34.88
N PRO A 122 -11.63 22.97 36.13
CA PRO A 122 -11.85 24.38 36.39
C PRO A 122 -10.82 25.29 35.70
N GLY A 123 -11.29 26.26 34.91
CA GLY A 123 -10.46 27.20 34.13
C GLY A 123 -10.03 26.71 32.75
N TYR A 124 -10.31 25.44 32.41
CA TYR A 124 -10.03 24.82 31.12
C TYR A 124 -11.28 24.27 30.41
N GLU A 125 -12.47 24.51 30.96
CA GLU A 125 -13.73 23.94 30.48
C GLU A 125 -14.03 24.37 29.05
N MET A 126 -13.86 25.66 28.76
CA MET A 126 -14.05 26.20 27.41
C MET A 126 -13.04 25.64 26.41
N GLN A 127 -11.79 25.43 26.85
CA GLN A 127 -10.71 24.98 26.01
C GLN A 127 -10.92 23.54 25.55
N GLY A 128 -11.23 22.65 26.50
CA GLY A 128 -11.59 21.27 26.19
C GLY A 128 -12.93 21.20 25.45
N GLY A 129 -13.94 21.93 25.92
CA GLY A 129 -15.29 21.96 25.33
C GLY A 129 -15.31 22.40 23.87
N LEU A 130 -14.44 23.33 23.46
CA LEU A 130 -14.33 23.74 22.07
C LEU A 130 -13.80 22.63 21.17
N ILE A 131 -12.78 21.88 21.61
CA ILE A 131 -12.29 20.70 20.87
C ILE A 131 -13.38 19.64 20.78
N LEU A 132 -14.12 19.42 21.87
CA LEU A 132 -15.25 18.49 21.90
C LEU A 132 -16.30 18.88 20.84
N ALA A 133 -16.72 20.14 20.81
CA ALA A 133 -17.70 20.65 19.86
C ALA A 133 -17.19 20.55 18.41
N MET A 134 -15.97 21.00 18.13
CA MET A 134 -15.40 20.98 16.78
C MET A 134 -15.26 19.54 16.24
N GLY A 135 -14.94 18.56 17.10
CA GLY A 135 -14.87 17.16 16.73
C GLY A 135 -16.22 16.63 16.22
N ASP A 136 -17.29 16.83 16.98
CA ASP A 136 -18.63 16.33 16.63
C ASP A 136 -19.24 17.10 15.45
N ILE A 137 -19.05 18.42 15.38
CA ILE A 137 -19.38 19.25 14.21
C ILE A 137 -18.70 18.66 12.97
N GLY A 138 -17.41 18.32 13.11
CA GLY A 138 -16.59 17.73 12.06
C GLY A 138 -17.17 16.42 11.54
N VAL A 139 -17.61 15.50 12.42
CA VAL A 139 -18.22 14.23 11.99
C VAL A 139 -19.47 14.45 11.15
N VAL A 140 -20.37 15.33 11.61
CA VAL A 140 -21.63 15.60 10.93
C VAL A 140 -21.36 16.32 9.60
N LEU A 141 -20.54 17.38 9.61
CA LEU A 141 -20.18 18.11 8.38
C LEU A 141 -19.46 17.22 7.37
N PHE A 142 -18.55 16.36 7.81
CA PHE A 142 -17.88 15.42 6.94
C PHE A 142 -18.89 14.49 6.27
N SER A 143 -19.84 13.92 7.03
CA SER A 143 -20.94 13.10 6.50
C SER A 143 -21.87 13.87 5.55
N LEU A 144 -22.02 15.18 5.77
CA LEU A 144 -22.83 16.07 4.95
C LEU A 144 -22.14 16.55 3.68
N LEU A 145 -20.82 16.53 3.60
CA LEU A 145 -20.06 17.07 2.46
C LEU A 145 -19.42 15.98 1.60
N PHE A 146 -19.07 14.84 2.20
CA PHE A 146 -18.41 13.74 1.54
C PHE A 146 -19.28 13.05 0.47
N PRO A 147 -18.71 12.58 -0.66
CA PRO A 147 -17.30 12.68 -1.08
C PRO A 147 -16.97 13.96 -1.86
N THR A 148 -17.96 14.76 -2.25
CA THR A 148 -17.80 15.81 -3.27
C THR A 148 -17.58 17.23 -2.72
N GLY A 149 -17.53 17.41 -1.40
CA GLY A 149 -17.50 18.72 -0.77
C GLY A 149 -18.80 19.53 -0.90
N LYS A 150 -19.91 18.90 -1.31
CA LYS A 150 -21.20 19.58 -1.55
C LYS A 150 -22.32 18.90 -0.78
N PHE A 151 -23.25 19.68 -0.24
CA PHE A 151 -24.47 19.15 0.39
C PHE A 151 -25.35 18.36 -0.60
N VAL A 152 -25.98 17.29 -0.11
CA VAL A 152 -26.93 16.44 -0.86
C VAL A 152 -28.06 17.30 -1.41
N MET A 153 -28.64 18.10 -0.51
CA MET A 153 -29.70 19.05 -0.82
C MET A 153 -29.20 20.44 -0.48
N ARG A 154 -29.39 21.41 -1.39
CA ARG A 154 -28.85 22.77 -1.25
C ARG A 154 -29.35 23.49 0.00
N TRP A 155 -30.52 23.13 0.53
CA TRP A 155 -31.08 23.73 1.74
C TRP A 155 -30.36 23.29 3.02
N MET A 156 -29.65 22.15 3.01
CA MET A 156 -28.95 21.65 4.21
C MET A 156 -27.82 22.57 4.67
N LYS A 157 -27.32 23.46 3.80
CA LYS A 157 -26.35 24.51 4.20
C LYS A 157 -26.90 25.42 5.30
N PHE A 158 -28.22 25.61 5.36
CA PHE A 158 -28.87 26.41 6.38
C PHE A 158 -28.99 25.70 7.73
N LEU A 159 -28.74 24.38 7.77
CA LEU A 159 -28.65 23.64 9.04
C LEU A 159 -27.27 23.81 9.71
N VAL A 160 -26.24 24.23 8.98
CA VAL A 160 -24.87 24.33 9.53
C VAL A 160 -24.78 25.29 10.71
N PRO A 161 -25.34 26.53 10.66
CA PRO A 161 -25.34 27.40 11.83
C PRO A 161 -26.05 26.79 13.03
N LEU A 162 -27.16 26.08 12.80
CA LEU A 162 -27.91 25.39 13.86
C LEU A 162 -27.10 24.23 14.47
N LEU A 163 -26.40 23.46 13.64
CA LEU A 163 -25.46 22.42 14.08
C LEU A 163 -24.37 23.03 14.96
N VAL A 164 -23.73 24.11 14.52
CA VAL A 164 -22.67 24.76 15.29
C VAL A 164 -23.21 25.29 16.61
N LEU A 165 -24.34 26.01 16.60
CA LEU A 165 -24.92 26.59 17.81
C LEU A 165 -25.31 25.51 18.82
N THR A 166 -25.94 24.43 18.36
CA THR A 166 -26.33 23.31 19.25
C THR A 166 -25.10 22.60 19.81
N MET A 167 -24.06 22.35 19.01
CA MET A 167 -22.81 21.72 19.48
C MET A 167 -22.05 22.60 20.48
N LEU A 168 -21.97 23.92 20.24
CA LEU A 168 -21.42 24.85 21.22
C LEU A 168 -22.26 24.87 22.50
N GLY A 169 -23.59 24.89 22.36
CA GLY A 169 -24.56 24.76 23.44
C GLY A 169 -24.37 23.51 24.29
N MET A 170 -24.00 22.38 23.69
CA MET A 170 -23.77 21.13 24.40
C MET A 170 -22.47 21.11 25.19
N TYR A 171 -21.40 21.75 24.70
CA TYR A 171 -20.05 21.57 25.23
C TYR A 171 -19.44 22.78 25.95
N LEU A 172 -19.86 24.01 25.64
CA LEU A 172 -19.25 25.23 26.19
C LEU A 172 -20.04 25.87 27.33
N PHE A 173 -21.35 25.61 27.42
CA PHE A 173 -22.24 26.33 28.32
C PHE A 173 -22.80 25.40 29.41
N PRO A 174 -22.26 25.44 30.63
CA PRO A 174 -22.71 24.56 31.73
C PRO A 174 -24.19 24.70 32.09
N ASP A 175 -24.75 25.90 31.93
CA ASP A 175 -26.16 26.22 32.21
C ASP A 175 -27.13 25.78 31.11
N SER A 176 -26.60 25.27 30.00
CA SER A 176 -27.40 24.80 28.87
C SER A 176 -28.23 23.57 29.25
N PRO A 177 -29.50 23.48 28.81
CA PRO A 177 -30.34 22.29 29.05
C PRO A 177 -29.78 21.05 28.36
N ILE A 178 -28.92 21.22 27.36
CA ILE A 178 -28.26 20.15 26.60
C ILE A 178 -26.79 19.96 27.00
N TYR A 179 -26.35 20.47 28.16
CA TYR A 179 -24.96 20.34 28.59
C TYR A 179 -24.54 18.88 28.81
N TRP A 180 -23.40 18.51 28.24
CA TRP A 180 -22.94 17.13 28.10
C TRP A 180 -22.52 16.45 29.41
N VAL A 181 -22.06 17.19 30.43
CA VAL A 181 -21.54 16.60 31.68
C VAL A 181 -22.62 15.82 32.45
N LYS A 182 -23.90 16.11 32.21
CA LYS A 182 -25.04 15.33 32.71
C LYS A 182 -25.39 14.18 31.76
N MET A 183 -24.37 13.48 31.25
CA MET A 183 -24.51 12.49 30.18
C MET A 183 -25.58 11.43 30.49
N THR A 184 -25.62 10.95 31.74
CA THR A 184 -26.66 10.02 32.22
C THR A 184 -27.89 10.78 32.71
N GLY A 185 -29.05 10.52 32.09
CA GLY A 185 -30.34 11.11 32.47
C GLY A 185 -30.72 12.42 31.76
N ASN A 186 -29.82 13.06 31.00
CA ASN A 186 -30.16 14.21 30.16
C ASN A 186 -30.69 13.76 28.78
N GLY A 187 -31.98 13.46 28.72
CA GLY A 187 -32.66 13.04 27.48
C GLY A 187 -32.59 14.08 26.36
N LEU A 188 -32.49 15.37 26.69
CA LEU A 188 -32.37 16.47 25.71
C LEU A 188 -31.00 16.48 25.02
N TYR A 189 -29.92 16.29 25.77
CA TYR A 189 -28.58 16.10 25.19
C TYR A 189 -28.55 14.91 24.23
N PHE A 190 -29.07 13.76 24.68
CA PHE A 190 -29.13 12.55 23.85
C PHE A 190 -29.92 12.78 22.56
N ALA A 191 -31.12 13.37 22.66
CA ALA A 191 -31.96 13.67 21.51
C ALA A 191 -31.26 14.62 20.53
N ALA A 192 -30.61 15.68 21.03
CA ALA A 192 -29.88 16.63 20.20
C ALA A 192 -28.70 15.98 19.48
N ALA A 193 -27.87 15.19 20.19
CA ALA A 193 -26.74 14.49 19.60
C ALA A 193 -27.20 13.49 18.53
N VAL A 194 -28.13 12.59 18.87
CA VAL A 194 -28.65 11.55 17.97
C VAL A 194 -29.26 12.17 16.70
N THR A 195 -30.00 13.26 16.82
CA THR A 195 -30.61 13.95 15.68
C THR A 195 -29.57 14.35 14.64
N TRP A 196 -28.45 14.94 15.08
CA TRP A 196 -27.39 15.37 14.15
C TRP A 196 -26.67 14.22 13.47
N TYR A 197 -26.38 13.14 14.21
CA TYR A 197 -25.82 11.94 13.61
C TYR A 197 -26.78 11.32 12.59
N LEU A 198 -28.09 11.23 12.91
CA LEU A 198 -29.11 10.72 11.99
C LEU A 198 -29.21 11.58 10.71
N ILE A 199 -29.09 12.90 10.81
CA ILE A 199 -29.05 13.79 9.64
C ILE A 199 -27.82 13.47 8.76
N GLY A 200 -26.64 13.26 9.36
CA GLY A 200 -25.42 12.88 8.64
C GLY A 200 -25.53 11.51 7.96
N ILE A 201 -26.06 10.52 8.69
CA ILE A 201 -26.30 9.16 8.22
C ILE A 201 -27.32 9.16 7.07
N GLY A 202 -28.45 9.85 7.25
CA GLY A 202 -29.50 9.98 6.26
C GLY A 202 -28.99 10.63 4.97
N SER A 203 -28.14 11.65 5.08
CA SER A 203 -27.42 12.23 3.94
C SER A 203 -26.60 11.18 3.18
N SER A 204 -25.86 10.33 3.89
CA SER A 204 -25.06 9.27 3.26
C SER A 204 -25.92 8.21 2.56
N VAL A 205 -27.06 7.84 3.15
CA VAL A 205 -28.03 6.92 2.53
C VAL A 205 -28.61 7.50 1.23
N VAL A 206 -29.05 8.76 1.27
CA VAL A 206 -29.60 9.45 0.09
C VAL A 206 -28.54 9.55 -1.02
N ARG A 207 -27.29 9.90 -0.68
CA ARG A 207 -26.19 9.92 -1.66
C ARG A 207 -25.95 8.55 -2.28
N TYR A 208 -25.92 7.50 -1.47
CA TYR A 208 -25.69 6.15 -1.96
C TYR A 208 -26.74 5.75 -3.02
N ALA A 209 -28.00 6.15 -2.83
CA ALA A 209 -29.07 5.93 -3.79
C ALA A 209 -28.92 6.76 -5.08
N TRP A 210 -28.48 8.02 -4.97
CA TRP A 210 -28.44 8.97 -6.11
C TRP A 210 -27.19 8.87 -6.99
N TYR A 211 -26.03 8.50 -6.46
CA TYR A 211 -24.82 8.34 -7.29
C TYR A 211 -24.93 7.09 -8.16
N SER A 212 -24.54 7.17 -9.43
CA SER A 212 -24.53 6.04 -10.38
C SER A 212 -23.19 5.31 -10.44
N SER A 213 -22.08 5.97 -10.10
CA SER A 213 -20.75 5.36 -10.20
C SER A 213 -20.48 4.37 -9.06
N LEU A 214 -19.96 3.19 -9.42
CA LEU A 214 -19.61 2.13 -8.46
C LEU A 214 -18.54 2.58 -7.46
N ALA A 215 -17.57 3.40 -7.89
CA ALA A 215 -16.50 3.91 -7.04
C ALA A 215 -17.04 4.86 -5.95
N GLN A 216 -17.91 5.82 -6.31
CA GLN A 216 -18.48 6.76 -5.34
C GLN A 216 -19.44 6.04 -4.37
N ARG A 217 -20.21 5.05 -4.84
CA ARG A 217 -21.03 4.21 -3.96
C ARG A 217 -20.19 3.45 -2.95
N GLN A 218 -19.02 2.93 -3.36
CA GLN A 218 -18.08 2.27 -2.43
C GLN A 218 -17.49 3.25 -1.42
N GLN A 219 -17.11 4.46 -1.83
CA GLN A 219 -16.63 5.52 -0.93
C GLN A 219 -17.68 5.85 0.14
N ILE A 220 -18.91 6.11 -0.29
CA ILE A 220 -20.03 6.44 0.60
C ILE A 220 -20.32 5.28 1.56
N ARG A 221 -20.27 4.03 1.08
CA ARG A 221 -20.47 2.85 1.92
C ARG A 221 -19.47 2.79 3.07
N TRP A 222 -18.18 3.05 2.82
CA TRP A 222 -17.17 3.02 3.88
C TRP A 222 -17.39 4.12 4.89
N ILE A 223 -17.67 5.34 4.45
CA ILE A 223 -17.98 6.45 5.38
C ILE A 223 -19.26 6.20 6.18
N PHE A 224 -20.30 5.64 5.56
CA PHE A 224 -21.50 5.22 6.27
C PHE A 224 -21.16 4.24 7.40
N ILE A 225 -20.38 3.19 7.13
CA ILE A 225 -19.95 2.23 8.16
C ILE A 225 -19.08 2.91 9.23
N GLY A 226 -18.21 3.84 8.83
CA GLY A 226 -17.37 4.58 9.76
C GLY A 226 -18.17 5.48 10.72
N THR A 227 -19.16 6.20 10.19
CA THR A 227 -20.02 7.11 10.96
C THR A 227 -21.00 6.37 11.88
N MET A 228 -21.34 5.11 11.57
CA MET A 228 -22.09 4.24 12.48
C MET A 228 -21.38 4.02 13.82
N GLY A 229 -20.05 4.01 13.87
CA GLY A 229 -19.30 3.78 15.11
C GLY A 229 -19.59 4.84 16.18
N PRO A 230 -19.28 6.12 15.95
CA PRO A 230 -19.63 7.21 16.87
C PRO A 230 -21.13 7.24 17.21
N PHE A 231 -22.01 6.99 16.24
CA PHE A 231 -23.46 6.94 16.46
C PHE A 231 -23.85 5.81 17.43
N LEU A 232 -23.36 4.59 17.19
CA LEU A 232 -23.61 3.44 18.04
C LEU A 232 -23.04 3.65 19.44
N TRP A 233 -21.91 4.35 19.58
CA TRP A 233 -21.42 4.74 20.90
C TRP A 233 -22.46 5.57 21.66
N PHE A 234 -23.01 6.64 21.05
CA PHE A 234 -24.02 7.46 21.70
C PHE A 234 -25.29 6.68 22.08
N VAL A 235 -25.73 5.74 21.22
CA VAL A 235 -26.94 4.95 21.46
C VAL A 235 -26.69 3.84 22.49
N VAL A 236 -25.69 2.98 22.25
CA VAL A 236 -25.40 1.81 23.08
C VAL A 236 -24.97 2.23 24.48
N PHE A 237 -24.12 3.25 24.61
CA PHE A 237 -23.69 3.72 25.93
C PHE A 237 -24.86 4.21 26.77
N GLN A 238 -25.78 4.98 26.17
CA GLN A 238 -26.95 5.51 26.88
C GLN A 238 -27.97 4.43 27.23
N VAL A 239 -28.17 3.47 26.33
CA VAL A 239 -29.02 2.30 26.57
C VAL A 239 -28.44 1.46 27.73
N LEU A 240 -27.14 1.15 27.69
CA LEU A 240 -26.47 0.41 28.76
C LEU A 240 -26.52 1.17 30.10
N ALA A 241 -26.24 2.48 30.09
CA ALA A 241 -26.33 3.29 31.29
C ALA A 241 -27.75 3.35 31.89
N GLY A 242 -28.79 3.29 31.05
CA GLY A 242 -30.18 3.22 31.48
C GLY A 242 -30.62 1.85 32.02
N PHE A 243 -30.05 0.75 31.52
CA PHE A 243 -30.38 -0.62 31.97
C PHE A 243 -29.63 -1.04 33.25
N PHE A 244 -28.49 -0.40 33.55
CA PHE A 244 -27.67 -0.73 34.72
C PHE A 244 -27.49 0.46 35.69
N PRO A 245 -28.59 1.03 36.24
CA PRO A 245 -28.51 2.15 37.19
C PRO A 245 -27.85 1.77 38.53
N ASP A 246 -27.88 0.49 38.91
CA ASP A 246 -27.33 -0.06 40.16
C ASP A 246 -25.83 -0.41 40.11
N LEU A 247 -25.11 -0.06 39.04
CA LEU A 247 -23.64 -0.12 39.01
C LEU A 247 -22.97 0.85 40.02
N ASN A 248 -23.76 1.61 40.77
CA ASN A 248 -23.32 2.51 41.83
C ASN A 248 -22.93 1.81 43.16
N GLY A 249 -23.16 0.50 43.32
CA GLY A 249 -23.08 -0.17 44.63
C GLY A 249 -21.77 -0.92 44.99
N SER A 250 -20.83 -1.11 44.06
CA SER A 250 -19.53 -1.74 44.36
C SER A 250 -18.41 -1.08 43.56
N ASP A 251 -17.32 -0.65 44.21
CA ASP A 251 -16.18 0.04 43.57
C ASP A 251 -15.60 -0.76 42.38
N THR A 252 -15.59 -2.09 42.45
CA THR A 252 -15.01 -2.96 41.42
C THR A 252 -15.90 -3.08 40.16
N THR A 253 -17.21 -3.23 40.31
CA THR A 253 -18.13 -3.39 39.16
C THR A 253 -18.30 -2.06 38.40
N ARG A 254 -18.37 -0.93 39.11
CA ARG A 254 -18.42 0.41 38.49
C ARG A 254 -17.17 0.67 37.66
N THR A 255 -16.00 0.44 38.25
CA THR A 255 -14.73 0.71 37.58
C THR A 255 -14.47 -0.25 36.41
N SER A 256 -14.94 -1.49 36.51
CA SER A 256 -14.88 -2.45 35.38
C SER A 256 -15.78 -2.01 34.22
N PHE A 257 -16.99 -1.54 34.50
CA PHE A 257 -17.90 -1.01 33.49
C PHE A 257 -17.35 0.26 32.83
N GLU A 258 -16.76 1.17 33.60
CA GLU A 258 -16.10 2.38 33.09
C GLU A 258 -14.93 2.02 32.16
N ALA A 259 -14.09 1.05 32.53
CA ALA A 259 -12.96 0.60 31.72
C ALA A 259 -13.40 -0.05 30.40
N ILE A 260 -14.38 -0.96 30.46
CA ILE A 260 -14.94 -1.64 29.28
C ILE A 260 -15.60 -0.62 28.34
N SER A 261 -16.42 0.27 28.89
CA SER A 261 -17.10 1.31 28.13
C SER A 261 -16.08 2.22 27.46
N ARG A 262 -15.03 2.67 28.16
CA ARG A 262 -13.99 3.53 27.58
C ARG A 262 -13.33 2.90 26.34
N LEU A 263 -12.98 1.62 26.43
CA LEU A 263 -12.28 0.93 25.36
C LEU A 263 -13.22 0.57 24.20
N ALA A 264 -14.48 0.24 24.48
CA ALA A 264 -15.51 0.14 23.47
C ALA A 264 -15.74 1.48 22.75
N GLY A 265 -15.71 2.60 23.49
CA GLY A 265 -15.79 3.95 22.94
C GLY A 265 -14.65 4.25 21.99
N ILE A 266 -13.40 4.03 22.41
CA ILE A 266 -12.22 4.21 21.54
C ILE A 266 -12.37 3.40 20.24
N PHE A 267 -12.78 2.13 20.33
CA PHE A 267 -13.01 1.29 19.16
C PHE A 267 -14.09 1.85 18.23
N MET A 268 -15.24 2.23 18.78
CA MET A 268 -16.37 2.79 18.03
C MET A 268 -15.99 4.11 17.34
N PHE A 269 -15.28 5.00 18.02
CA PHE A 269 -14.83 6.26 17.43
C PHE A 269 -13.72 6.07 16.39
N LEU A 270 -12.85 5.07 16.56
CA LEU A 270 -11.81 4.73 15.58
C LEU A 270 -12.36 4.20 14.26
N MET A 271 -13.61 3.74 14.21
CA MET A 271 -14.22 3.26 12.96
C MET A 271 -14.20 4.35 11.88
N LEU A 272 -14.68 5.55 12.19
CA LEU A 272 -14.78 6.64 11.22
C LEU A 272 -13.44 6.92 10.48
N PRO A 273 -12.35 7.22 11.17
CA PRO A 273 -11.06 7.47 10.53
C PRO A 273 -10.45 6.24 9.87
N LEU A 274 -10.64 5.04 10.45
CA LEU A 274 -10.21 3.80 9.81
C LEU A 274 -10.89 3.67 8.45
N PHE A 275 -12.20 3.90 8.37
CA PHE A 275 -12.95 3.80 7.14
C PHE A 275 -12.70 4.96 6.16
N ILE A 276 -12.37 6.16 6.64
CA ILE A 276 -11.82 7.23 5.80
C ILE A 276 -10.50 6.76 5.16
N THR A 277 -9.59 6.22 5.95
CA THR A 277 -8.29 5.70 5.47
C THR A 277 -8.49 4.58 4.44
N ILE A 278 -9.41 3.65 4.70
CA ILE A 278 -9.80 2.59 3.76
C ILE A 278 -10.37 3.17 2.48
N SER A 279 -11.22 4.19 2.57
CA SER A 279 -11.76 4.89 1.41
C SER A 279 -10.64 5.54 0.60
N VAL A 280 -9.67 6.19 1.24
CA VAL A 280 -8.50 6.78 0.58
C VAL A 280 -7.66 5.73 -0.15
N VAL A 281 -7.27 4.66 0.53
CA VAL A 281 -6.42 3.60 -0.04
C VAL A 281 -7.11 2.87 -1.20
N ARG A 282 -8.37 2.47 -1.02
CA ARG A 282 -9.06 1.58 -1.98
C ARG A 282 -9.61 2.30 -3.19
N THR A 283 -10.02 3.55 -3.03
CA THR A 283 -10.72 4.31 -4.08
C THR A 283 -9.93 5.50 -4.61
N ARG A 284 -8.65 5.64 -4.19
CA ARG A 284 -7.78 6.79 -4.47
C ARG A 284 -8.49 8.12 -4.16
N LEU A 285 -9.19 8.17 -3.03
CA LEU A 285 -9.82 9.41 -2.57
C LEU A 285 -8.73 10.47 -2.35
N PHE A 286 -8.96 11.69 -2.82
CA PHE A 286 -7.95 12.76 -2.88
C PHE A 286 -6.73 12.46 -3.75
N ASP A 287 -6.71 11.33 -4.47
CA ASP A 287 -5.64 10.96 -5.40
C ASP A 287 -4.26 11.07 -4.71
N ILE A 288 -4.24 10.64 -3.43
CA ILE A 288 -3.06 10.49 -2.60
C ILE A 288 -2.62 9.04 -2.69
N ASP A 289 -1.41 8.82 -3.19
CA ASP A 289 -0.78 7.50 -3.20
C ASP A 289 -0.34 7.12 -1.78
N LEU A 290 -1.30 6.66 -0.95
CA LEU A 290 -1.01 6.05 0.36
C LEU A 290 -0.25 4.72 0.25
N LEU A 291 0.00 4.24 -0.97
CA LEU A 291 0.97 3.18 -1.26
C LEU A 291 2.38 3.53 -0.79
N ILE A 292 2.72 4.83 -0.69
CA ILE A 292 4.06 5.31 -0.30
C ILE A 292 4.33 5.14 1.21
N ASN A 293 3.32 4.83 2.04
CA ASN A 293 3.52 4.67 3.49
C ASN A 293 2.74 3.48 4.09
N ARG A 294 2.93 2.26 3.56
CA ARG A 294 2.39 1.00 4.13
C ARG A 294 2.72 0.84 5.63
N SER A 295 3.90 1.29 6.02
CA SER A 295 4.37 1.36 7.41
C SER A 295 3.42 2.12 8.33
N LEU A 296 2.77 3.19 7.84
CA LEU A 296 1.85 4.00 8.61
C LEU A 296 0.54 3.27 8.89
N VAL A 297 -0.03 2.61 7.86
CA VAL A 297 -1.24 1.78 8.00
C VAL A 297 -0.95 0.62 8.96
N TYR A 298 0.17 -0.07 8.79
CA TYR A 298 0.58 -1.13 9.72
C TYR A 298 0.88 -0.61 11.12
N GLY A 299 1.42 0.59 11.24
CA GLY A 299 1.64 1.28 12.52
C GLY A 299 0.33 1.40 13.28
N ILE A 300 -0.67 2.04 12.67
CA ILE A 300 -2.00 2.28 13.28
C ILE A 300 -2.69 0.96 13.64
N LEU A 301 -2.61 -0.06 12.79
CA LEU A 301 -3.17 -1.38 13.08
C LEU A 301 -2.43 -2.12 14.20
N SER A 302 -1.10 -1.99 14.27
CA SER A 302 -0.29 -2.57 15.34
C SER A 302 -0.61 -1.93 16.68
N ILE A 303 -0.84 -0.62 16.65
CA ILE A 303 -1.27 0.16 17.79
C ILE A 303 -2.66 -0.30 18.25
N GLY A 304 -3.64 -0.36 17.34
CA GLY A 304 -4.99 -0.82 17.67
C GLY A 304 -5.00 -2.23 18.26
N LEU A 305 -4.13 -3.11 17.75
CA LEU A 305 -3.92 -4.43 18.33
C LEU A 305 -3.32 -4.35 19.74
N ALA A 306 -2.33 -3.49 19.98
CA ALA A 306 -1.72 -3.31 21.31
C ALA A 306 -2.76 -2.80 22.33
N LEU A 307 -3.62 -1.87 21.92
CA LEU A 307 -4.76 -1.40 22.72
C LEU A 307 -5.75 -2.51 23.05
N THR A 308 -6.00 -3.41 22.09
CA THR A 308 -6.89 -4.57 22.31
C THR A 308 -6.30 -5.53 23.34
N PHE A 309 -4.99 -5.78 23.29
CA PHE A 309 -4.32 -6.58 24.32
C PHE A 309 -4.35 -5.89 25.68
N ALA A 310 -4.11 -4.58 25.74
CA ALA A 310 -4.25 -3.82 26.98
C ALA A 310 -5.67 -3.91 27.57
N LEU A 311 -6.71 -3.88 26.72
CA LEU A 311 -8.10 -4.10 27.13
C LEU A 311 -8.33 -5.49 27.72
N VAL A 312 -7.89 -6.54 27.02
CA VAL A 312 -8.07 -7.92 27.50
C VAL A 312 -7.33 -8.12 28.82
N PHE A 313 -6.16 -7.50 28.99
CA PHE A 313 -5.43 -7.51 30.25
C PHE A 313 -6.25 -6.88 31.38
N ILE A 314 -6.77 -5.67 31.16
CA ILE A 314 -7.55 -4.95 32.18
C ILE A 314 -8.79 -5.76 32.57
N ILE A 315 -9.51 -6.32 31.59
CA ILE A 315 -10.69 -7.18 31.85
C ILE A 315 -10.29 -8.43 32.63
N ALA A 316 -9.21 -9.11 32.22
CA ALA A 316 -8.74 -10.32 32.89
C ALA A 316 -8.32 -10.02 34.34
N SER A 317 -7.55 -8.96 34.57
CA SER A 317 -7.21 -8.48 35.91
C SER A 317 -8.46 -8.14 36.72
N ALA A 318 -9.50 -7.58 36.09
CA ALA A 318 -10.73 -7.24 36.78
C ALA A 318 -11.51 -8.46 37.27
N ILE A 319 -11.67 -9.43 36.39
CA ILE A 319 -12.35 -10.69 36.67
C ILE A 319 -11.60 -11.48 37.76
N PHE A 320 -10.28 -11.58 37.67
CA PHE A 320 -9.47 -12.28 38.67
C PHE A 320 -9.47 -11.59 40.03
N GLY A 321 -9.40 -10.25 40.06
CA GLY A 321 -9.48 -9.47 41.30
C GLY A 321 -10.85 -9.57 41.99
N SER A 322 -11.92 -9.85 41.25
CA SER A 322 -13.24 -10.10 41.84
C SER A 322 -13.38 -11.48 42.47
N MET A 323 -12.57 -12.45 42.05
CA MET A 323 -12.65 -13.84 42.51
C MET A 323 -11.72 -14.15 43.70
N HIS A 324 -10.63 -13.40 43.87
CA HIS A 324 -9.61 -13.70 44.90
C HIS A 324 -9.19 -12.44 45.65
N SER A 325 -9.15 -12.53 46.98
CA SER A 325 -9.00 -11.42 47.93
C SER A 325 -7.54 -11.04 48.27
N SER A 326 -6.56 -11.30 47.40
CA SER A 326 -5.15 -10.98 47.64
C SER A 326 -4.38 -10.52 46.39
N ASP A 327 -3.30 -9.76 46.61
CA ASP A 327 -2.40 -9.09 45.64
C ASP A 327 -1.71 -10.04 44.63
N GLN A 328 -2.50 -10.69 43.77
CA GLN A 328 -1.99 -11.51 42.67
C GLN A 328 -2.00 -10.78 41.32
N PHE A 329 -2.03 -9.44 41.35
CA PHE A 329 -1.81 -8.62 40.16
C PHE A 329 -0.57 -9.07 39.38
N PHE A 330 0.52 -9.35 40.11
CA PHE A 330 1.77 -9.80 39.54
C PHE A 330 1.61 -11.14 38.79
N PHE A 331 0.80 -12.06 39.31
CA PHE A 331 0.57 -13.36 38.69
C PHE A 331 -0.23 -13.23 37.39
N VAL A 332 -1.29 -12.43 37.39
CA VAL A 332 -2.08 -12.12 36.18
C VAL A 332 -1.23 -11.38 35.14
N ALA A 333 -0.39 -10.43 35.58
CA ALA A 333 0.53 -9.71 34.72
C ALA A 333 1.57 -10.63 34.07
N VAL A 334 2.13 -11.60 34.80
CA VAL A 334 3.07 -12.58 34.26
C VAL A 334 2.40 -13.48 33.24
N ILE A 335 1.24 -14.05 33.57
CA ILE A 335 0.47 -14.92 32.64
C ILE A 335 0.09 -14.15 31.38
N PHE A 336 -0.42 -12.93 31.53
CA PHE A 336 -0.82 -12.10 30.41
C PHE A 336 0.38 -11.67 29.57
N SER A 337 1.54 -11.36 30.17
CA SER A 337 2.76 -10.99 29.43
C SER A 337 3.27 -12.16 28.59
N VAL A 338 3.22 -13.38 29.12
CA VAL A 338 3.56 -14.60 28.36
C VAL A 338 2.57 -14.82 27.22
N PHE A 339 1.26 -14.70 27.50
CA PHE A 339 0.22 -14.83 26.48
C PHE A 339 0.33 -13.77 25.39
N ALA A 340 0.52 -12.50 25.75
CA ALA A 340 0.70 -11.38 24.84
C ALA A 340 1.98 -11.54 24.03
N GLY A 341 3.11 -11.88 24.66
CA GLY A 341 4.37 -12.18 23.95
C GLY A 341 4.21 -13.30 22.93
N ALA A 342 3.48 -14.36 23.27
CA ALA A 342 3.23 -15.50 22.39
C ALA A 342 2.26 -15.18 21.24
N THR A 343 1.24 -14.35 21.47
CA THR A 343 0.11 -14.18 20.52
C THR A 343 0.11 -12.85 19.76
N PHE A 344 0.72 -11.80 20.30
CA PHE A 344 0.73 -10.46 19.71
C PHE A 344 1.39 -10.43 18.32
N GLN A 345 2.60 -10.99 18.20
CA GLN A 345 3.31 -11.07 16.91
C GLN A 345 2.54 -11.90 15.87
N PRO A 346 2.02 -13.10 16.18
CA PRO A 346 1.15 -13.85 15.27
C PRO A 346 -0.10 -13.10 14.84
N LEU A 347 -0.83 -12.46 15.78
CA LEU A 347 -2.04 -11.71 15.47
C LEU A 347 -1.74 -10.47 14.63
N ARG A 348 -0.66 -9.75 14.95
CA ARG A 348 -0.16 -8.61 14.19
C ARG A 348 0.13 -9.00 12.75
N LYS A 349 0.82 -10.13 12.54
CA LYS A 349 1.09 -10.67 11.20
C LYS A 349 -0.18 -11.12 10.47
N LYS A 350 -1.16 -11.73 11.16
CA LYS A 350 -2.47 -12.08 10.56
C LYS A 350 -3.25 -10.83 10.16
N LEU A 351 -3.26 -9.81 11.00
CA LEU A 351 -3.93 -8.53 10.76
C LEU A 351 -3.28 -7.80 9.58
N GLN A 352 -1.95 -7.76 9.53
CA GLN A 352 -1.20 -7.26 8.38
C GLN A 352 -1.57 -8.01 7.10
N ARG A 353 -1.59 -9.35 7.13
CA ARG A 353 -2.02 -10.17 5.98
C ARG A 353 -3.46 -9.92 5.56
N PHE A 354 -4.37 -9.75 6.52
CA PHE A 354 -5.76 -9.40 6.24
C PHE A 354 -5.82 -8.04 5.53
N VAL A 355 -5.07 -7.06 6.02
CA VAL A 355 -5.00 -5.71 5.43
C VAL A 355 -4.40 -5.76 4.02
N ASP A 356 -3.33 -6.52 3.81
CA ASP A 356 -2.68 -6.69 2.51
C ASP A 356 -3.59 -7.38 1.50
N ARG A 357 -4.29 -8.44 1.93
CA ARG A 357 -5.23 -9.18 1.10
C ARG A 357 -6.48 -8.37 0.78
N PHE A 358 -7.02 -7.64 1.76
CA PHE A 358 -8.32 -6.98 1.66
C PHE A 358 -8.24 -5.56 1.09
N PHE A 359 -7.18 -4.81 1.40
CA PHE A 359 -7.02 -3.41 0.98
C PHE A 359 -6.03 -3.21 -0.17
N TYR A 360 -4.94 -3.98 -0.21
CA TYR A 360 -3.91 -3.85 -1.26
C TYR A 360 -4.05 -4.89 -2.38
N GLN A 361 -4.99 -5.84 -2.28
CA GLN A 361 -5.19 -6.96 -3.23
C GLN A 361 -3.90 -7.74 -3.53
N ILE A 362 -3.00 -7.80 -2.55
CA ILE A 362 -1.76 -8.55 -2.65
C ILE A 362 -2.04 -9.98 -2.16
N GLN A 363 -2.15 -10.93 -3.08
CA GLN A 363 -2.03 -12.35 -2.75
C GLN A 363 -0.53 -12.67 -2.65
N VAL A 364 0.04 -12.59 -1.45
CA VAL A 364 1.35 -13.21 -1.18
C VAL A 364 1.16 -14.41 -0.27
N ASP A 365 1.56 -15.58 -0.78
CA ASP A 365 1.62 -16.81 -0.02
C ASP A 365 2.96 -16.87 0.73
N TYR A 366 2.92 -16.54 2.02
CA TYR A 366 4.09 -16.52 2.90
C TYR A 366 4.32 -17.86 3.62
N GLN A 367 3.64 -18.95 3.25
CA GLN A 367 3.99 -20.28 3.74
C GLN A 367 5.24 -20.87 3.06
N LYS A 368 5.78 -20.21 2.03
CA LYS A 368 7.16 -20.41 1.62
C LYS A 368 8.04 -19.52 2.48
N THR A 369 8.75 -20.16 3.41
CA THR A 369 9.80 -19.62 4.27
C THR A 369 10.63 -18.56 3.53
N PRO A 370 11.08 -17.47 4.17
CA PRO A 370 12.15 -16.67 3.59
C PRO A 370 13.31 -17.65 3.39
N ILE A 371 13.72 -17.88 2.15
CA ILE A 371 15.00 -18.51 1.90
C ILE A 371 16.01 -17.53 2.49
N GLU A 372 16.56 -17.85 3.66
CA GLU A 372 17.81 -17.27 4.08
C GLU A 372 18.77 -17.52 2.91
N ILE A 373 19.12 -16.43 2.22
CA ILE A 373 20.30 -16.45 1.35
C ILE A 373 21.46 -16.57 2.32
N ARG A 374 21.79 -17.82 2.66
CA ARG A 374 23.01 -18.15 3.37
C ARG A 374 24.14 -17.66 2.47
N ALA A 375 24.88 -16.68 2.98
CA ALA A 375 26.08 -16.17 2.34
C ALA A 375 26.98 -17.35 1.96
N GLU A 376 27.50 -17.25 0.74
CA GLU A 376 28.49 -18.09 0.07
C GLU A 376 29.10 -19.22 0.91
N ALA A 377 28.79 -20.45 0.50
CA ALA A 377 29.73 -21.55 0.59
C ALA A 377 29.80 -22.20 -0.79
N ASP A 378 30.97 -22.10 -1.41
CA ASP A 378 31.37 -22.74 -2.65
C ASP A 378 31.00 -24.23 -2.66
N THR A 379 29.81 -24.53 -3.13
CA THR A 379 29.43 -25.88 -3.54
C THR A 379 29.12 -25.80 -5.02
N HIS A 380 30.19 -25.76 -5.82
CA HIS A 380 30.10 -26.19 -7.21
C HIS A 380 29.39 -27.56 -7.21
N SER A 381 28.26 -27.66 -7.90
CA SER A 381 27.57 -28.94 -8.13
C SER A 381 28.39 -29.79 -9.10
N THR A 382 29.54 -30.27 -8.63
CA THR A 382 30.35 -31.29 -9.29
C THR A 382 29.56 -32.60 -9.21
N GLY A 383 28.73 -32.88 -10.21
CA GLY A 383 28.01 -34.15 -10.27
C GLY A 383 26.70 -34.18 -11.07
N ILE A 384 26.31 -33.12 -11.77
CA ILE A 384 25.13 -33.18 -12.66
C ILE A 384 25.49 -34.04 -13.87
N THR A 385 25.01 -35.29 -13.87
CA THR A 385 25.08 -36.20 -15.02
C THR A 385 23.71 -36.24 -15.67
N ILE A 386 23.62 -35.73 -16.90
CA ILE A 386 22.47 -35.94 -17.78
C ILE A 386 22.94 -36.99 -18.79
N SER A 387 22.40 -38.20 -18.76
CA SER A 387 22.97 -39.39 -19.41
C SER A 387 23.23 -39.22 -20.92
N SER A 388 22.43 -38.40 -21.60
CA SER A 388 22.58 -38.09 -23.02
C SER A 388 23.58 -36.97 -23.33
N TYR A 389 24.15 -36.27 -22.35
CA TYR A 389 25.03 -35.12 -22.57
C TYR A 389 26.30 -35.20 -21.70
N GLN A 390 27.46 -35.07 -22.34
CA GLN A 390 28.78 -35.22 -21.73
C GLN A 390 29.51 -33.89 -21.60
N ASN A 391 30.54 -33.85 -20.74
CA ASN A 391 31.44 -32.70 -20.56
C ASN A 391 30.72 -31.39 -20.17
N LEU A 392 29.76 -31.47 -19.25
CA LEU A 392 29.06 -30.27 -18.76
C LEU A 392 30.06 -29.29 -18.14
N LYS A 393 30.21 -28.14 -18.78
CA LYS A 393 31.01 -27.02 -18.30
C LYS A 393 30.11 -25.81 -18.10
N LEU A 394 30.04 -25.30 -16.88
CA LEU A 394 29.24 -24.13 -16.55
C LEU A 394 29.68 -22.91 -17.36
N ILE A 395 28.73 -22.27 -18.05
CA ILE A 395 28.96 -21.08 -18.88
C ILE A 395 28.11 -19.87 -18.46
N GLY A 396 27.10 -20.05 -17.62
CA GLY A 396 26.28 -18.94 -17.12
C GLY A 396 25.48 -19.29 -15.87
N HIS A 397 25.26 -18.27 -15.03
CA HIS A 397 24.39 -18.36 -13.85
C HIS A 397 23.22 -17.38 -14.01
N GLY A 398 22.00 -17.90 -13.92
CA GLY A 398 20.78 -17.10 -13.84
C GLY A 398 20.13 -17.19 -12.46
N GLY A 399 19.10 -16.36 -12.22
CA GLY A 399 18.36 -16.39 -10.97
C GLY A 399 17.66 -17.73 -10.69
N MET A 400 17.19 -18.41 -11.74
CA MET A 400 16.42 -19.66 -11.63
C MET A 400 17.17 -20.91 -12.12
N ALA A 401 18.12 -20.75 -13.04
CA ALA A 401 18.78 -21.86 -13.72
C ALA A 401 20.27 -21.57 -13.93
N GLU A 402 21.04 -22.64 -14.07
CA GLU A 402 22.45 -22.64 -14.46
C GLU A 402 22.55 -23.14 -15.90
N VAL A 403 23.43 -22.54 -16.71
CA VAL A 403 23.60 -22.91 -18.12
C VAL A 403 24.98 -23.53 -18.29
N TYR A 404 25.00 -24.75 -18.82
CA TYR A 404 26.21 -25.53 -19.09
C TYR A 404 26.41 -25.70 -20.58
N ARG A 405 27.65 -25.57 -21.06
CA ARG A 405 28.05 -26.13 -22.35
C ARG A 405 28.20 -27.64 -22.18
N ALA A 406 27.64 -28.42 -23.09
CA ALA A 406 27.81 -29.86 -23.14
C ALA A 406 28.02 -30.33 -24.58
N THR A 407 28.36 -31.61 -24.74
CA THR A 407 28.38 -32.30 -26.03
C THR A 407 27.35 -33.43 -26.00
N ASP A 408 26.57 -33.60 -27.06
CA ASP A 408 25.65 -34.74 -27.23
C ASP A 408 26.39 -36.10 -27.10
N SER A 409 25.68 -37.16 -26.73
CA SER A 409 26.22 -38.50 -26.43
C SER A 409 27.04 -39.10 -27.57
N ASN A 410 26.76 -38.69 -28.81
CA ASN A 410 27.51 -39.11 -30.00
C ASN A 410 28.80 -38.31 -30.24
N GLY A 411 29.10 -37.32 -29.40
CA GLY A 411 30.31 -36.48 -29.48
C GLY A 411 30.33 -35.46 -30.63
N ARG A 412 29.25 -35.34 -31.41
CA ARG A 412 29.24 -34.61 -32.69
C ARG A 412 28.83 -33.14 -32.59
N ARG A 413 28.08 -32.75 -31.56
CA ARG A 413 27.46 -31.43 -31.48
C ARG A 413 27.61 -30.83 -30.08
N SER A 414 28.12 -29.59 -30.02
CA SER A 414 28.08 -28.78 -28.80
C SER A 414 26.68 -28.19 -28.62
N VAL A 415 26.18 -28.24 -27.39
CA VAL A 415 24.85 -27.75 -27.00
C VAL A 415 24.95 -26.92 -25.72
N ALA A 416 23.94 -26.08 -25.47
CA ALA A 416 23.76 -25.43 -24.18
C ALA A 416 22.66 -26.17 -23.41
N VAL A 417 22.92 -26.48 -22.14
CA VAL A 417 22.02 -27.21 -21.25
C VAL A 417 21.69 -26.31 -20.07
N LYS A 418 20.46 -25.79 -20.06
CA LYS A 418 19.93 -24.99 -18.96
C LYS A 418 19.33 -25.95 -17.93
N VAL A 419 19.84 -25.92 -16.70
CA VAL A 419 19.44 -26.80 -15.61
C VAL A 419 18.82 -25.97 -14.48
N LEU A 420 17.64 -26.39 -14.00
CA LEU A 420 16.98 -25.74 -12.86
C LEU A 420 17.83 -25.90 -11.60
N ARG A 421 18.08 -24.81 -10.88
CA ARG A 421 18.92 -24.83 -9.67
C ARG A 421 18.32 -25.74 -8.60
N ALA A 422 19.17 -26.48 -7.88
CA ALA A 422 18.75 -27.45 -6.86
C ALA A 422 17.83 -26.82 -5.78
N ALA A 423 18.10 -25.58 -5.39
CA ALA A 423 17.27 -24.84 -4.42
C ALA A 423 15.82 -24.60 -4.86
N LEU A 424 15.57 -24.60 -6.18
CA LEU A 424 14.23 -24.44 -6.78
C LEU A 424 13.67 -25.75 -7.33
N ALA A 425 14.52 -26.77 -7.49
CA ALA A 425 14.15 -28.08 -8.00
C ALA A 425 13.20 -28.85 -7.07
N GLY A 426 13.01 -28.44 -5.81
CA GLY A 426 12.00 -29.03 -4.90
C GLY A 426 10.61 -28.40 -4.98
N ASP A 427 10.43 -27.31 -5.72
CA ASP A 427 9.17 -26.57 -5.80
C ASP A 427 8.41 -26.93 -7.08
N GLU A 428 7.35 -27.72 -6.94
CA GLU A 428 6.52 -28.21 -8.05
C GLU A 428 6.02 -27.08 -8.97
N GLN A 429 5.79 -25.89 -8.42
CA GLN A 429 5.36 -24.74 -9.20
C GLN A 429 6.49 -24.20 -10.11
N PHE A 430 7.75 -24.21 -9.67
CA PHE A 430 8.88 -23.83 -10.51
C PHE A 430 9.20 -24.90 -11.55
N GLN A 431 9.10 -26.18 -11.18
CA GLN A 431 9.28 -27.31 -12.11
C GLN A 431 8.29 -27.24 -13.28
N LYS A 432 6.98 -27.15 -12.99
CA LYS A 432 5.93 -27.05 -14.02
C LYS A 432 6.14 -25.84 -14.93
N ARG A 433 6.57 -24.70 -14.35
CA ARG A 433 6.86 -23.47 -15.12
C ARG A 433 8.05 -23.64 -16.05
N PHE A 434 9.15 -24.19 -15.54
CA PHE A 434 10.37 -24.43 -16.31
C PHE A 434 10.13 -25.37 -17.49
N MET A 435 9.40 -26.47 -17.25
CA MET A 435 9.02 -27.41 -18.31
C MET A 435 8.03 -26.81 -19.30
N ARG A 436 7.08 -25.99 -18.84
CA ARG A 436 6.13 -25.32 -19.72
C ARG A 436 6.78 -24.28 -20.64
N GLU A 437 7.80 -23.57 -20.15
CA GLU A 437 8.62 -22.67 -20.97
C GLU A 437 9.31 -23.46 -22.10
N ALA A 438 9.96 -24.57 -21.76
CA ALA A 438 10.61 -25.45 -22.74
C ALA A 438 9.62 -25.97 -23.80
N GLU A 439 8.45 -26.44 -23.36
CA GLU A 439 7.39 -26.97 -24.22
C GLU A 439 6.86 -25.91 -25.20
N ILE A 440 6.75 -24.64 -24.76
CA ILE A 440 6.27 -23.56 -25.63
C ILE A 440 7.36 -23.15 -26.62
N VAL A 441 8.59 -22.95 -26.15
CA VAL A 441 9.70 -22.51 -27.01
C VAL A 441 10.08 -23.57 -28.05
N SER A 442 10.02 -24.86 -27.69
CA SER A 442 10.26 -25.97 -28.64
C SER A 442 9.29 -26.03 -29.82
N ARG A 443 8.14 -25.35 -29.75
CA ARG A 443 7.18 -25.23 -30.86
C ARG A 443 7.44 -24.02 -31.77
N LEU A 444 8.45 -23.21 -31.45
CA LEU A 444 8.82 -22.03 -32.21
C LEU A 444 9.99 -22.37 -33.14
N GLU A 445 9.81 -22.05 -34.42
CA GLU A 445 10.82 -22.23 -35.45
C GLU A 445 11.05 -20.88 -36.14
N HIS A 446 12.12 -20.18 -35.72
CA HIS A 446 12.50 -18.88 -36.25
C HIS A 446 14.00 -18.65 -36.06
N ASP A 447 14.68 -18.08 -37.06
CA ASP A 447 16.14 -17.93 -37.04
C ASP A 447 16.65 -17.04 -35.90
N ASN A 448 15.83 -16.09 -35.44
CA ASN A 448 16.13 -15.19 -34.31
C ASN A 448 15.52 -15.64 -32.97
N ILE A 449 15.04 -16.88 -32.84
CA ILE A 449 14.61 -17.49 -31.57
C ILE A 449 15.49 -18.70 -31.29
N VAL A 450 15.95 -18.84 -30.05
CA VAL A 450 16.81 -19.97 -29.67
C VAL A 450 16.11 -21.31 -29.91
N LYS A 451 16.77 -22.21 -30.64
CA LYS A 451 16.25 -23.55 -30.90
C LYS A 451 16.38 -24.45 -29.68
N VAL A 452 15.25 -24.85 -29.11
CA VAL A 452 15.17 -25.93 -28.11
C VAL A 452 15.18 -27.27 -28.84
N MET A 453 16.13 -28.13 -28.47
CA MET A 453 16.32 -29.46 -29.06
C MET A 453 15.66 -30.56 -28.24
N ASP A 454 15.75 -30.46 -26.92
CA ASP A 454 15.29 -31.49 -25.99
C ASP A 454 15.03 -30.85 -24.63
N PHE A 455 14.18 -31.44 -23.80
CA PHE A 455 13.92 -31.01 -22.43
C PHE A 455 13.33 -32.16 -21.62
N GLY A 456 13.66 -32.21 -20.33
CA GLY A 456 13.31 -33.37 -19.54
C GLY A 456 13.60 -33.24 -18.06
N MET A 457 13.35 -34.34 -17.37
CA MET A 457 13.75 -34.56 -15.98
C MET A 457 14.62 -35.81 -15.94
N GLU A 458 15.80 -35.69 -15.35
CA GLU A 458 16.65 -36.84 -15.06
C GLU A 458 17.07 -36.83 -13.59
N LYS A 459 16.77 -37.93 -12.90
CA LYS A 459 16.92 -38.08 -11.44
C LYS A 459 16.15 -37.00 -10.68
N THR A 460 16.81 -35.91 -10.32
CA THR A 460 16.26 -34.77 -9.58
C THR A 460 16.51 -33.43 -10.30
N SER A 461 17.07 -33.46 -11.51
CA SER A 461 17.43 -32.28 -12.29
C SER A 461 16.50 -32.11 -13.47
N TYR A 462 15.92 -30.92 -13.59
CA TYR A 462 15.14 -30.51 -14.76
C TYR A 462 16.04 -29.76 -15.72
N PHE A 463 16.01 -30.10 -17.01
CA PHE A 463 16.90 -29.53 -18.00
C PHE A 463 16.19 -29.16 -19.30
N ILE A 464 16.76 -28.18 -20.00
CA ILE A 464 16.40 -27.77 -21.36
C ILE A 464 17.69 -27.74 -22.17
N VAL A 465 17.74 -28.48 -23.26
CA VAL A 465 18.84 -28.49 -24.21
C VAL A 465 18.49 -27.59 -25.38
N MET A 466 19.37 -26.65 -25.67
CA MET A 466 19.20 -25.64 -26.69
C MET A 466 20.48 -25.48 -27.52
N GLU A 467 20.36 -24.81 -28.67
CA GLU A 467 21.53 -24.54 -29.50
C GLU A 467 22.56 -23.72 -28.72
N LEU A 468 23.84 -24.06 -28.91
CA LEU A 468 24.92 -23.27 -28.34
C LEU A 468 25.20 -22.09 -29.27
N LEU A 469 24.80 -20.89 -28.83
CA LEU A 469 25.07 -19.65 -29.54
C LEU A 469 26.50 -19.19 -29.23
N SER A 470 27.25 -18.80 -30.26
CA SER A 470 28.64 -18.38 -30.12
C SER A 470 28.70 -16.88 -29.95
N GLY A 471 29.16 -16.35 -28.82
CA GLY A 471 29.29 -14.90 -28.62
C GLY A 471 28.60 -14.40 -27.35
N PRO A 472 28.76 -13.10 -27.02
CA PRO A 472 28.23 -12.53 -25.79
C PRO A 472 26.73 -12.21 -25.89
N ASP A 473 26.08 -12.07 -24.74
CA ASP A 473 24.78 -11.39 -24.66
C ASP A 473 24.93 -9.88 -24.88
N LEU A 474 23.84 -9.23 -25.29
CA LEU A 474 23.82 -7.79 -25.57
C LEU A 474 24.12 -6.96 -24.32
N SER A 475 23.83 -7.44 -23.11
CA SER A 475 24.19 -6.72 -21.88
C SER A 475 25.70 -6.69 -21.67
N THR A 476 26.40 -7.78 -22.00
CA THR A 476 27.86 -7.85 -22.00
C THR A 476 28.46 -6.89 -23.04
N LEU A 477 27.89 -6.84 -24.25
CA LEU A 477 28.30 -5.86 -25.26
C LEU A 477 28.09 -4.41 -24.79
N LEU A 478 26.94 -4.10 -24.18
CA LEU A 478 26.64 -2.76 -23.66
C LEU A 478 27.59 -2.31 -22.55
N LYS A 479 28.04 -3.23 -21.70
CA LYS A 479 29.05 -2.93 -20.68
C LYS A 479 30.41 -2.57 -21.30
N GLN A 480 30.76 -3.19 -22.43
CA GLN A 480 32.03 -2.96 -23.13
C GLN A 480 32.00 -1.67 -23.96
N GLU A 481 31.02 -1.53 -24.84
CA GLU A 481 30.92 -0.43 -25.80
C GLU A 481 30.33 0.85 -25.18
N LYS A 482 29.65 0.74 -24.04
CA LYS A 482 28.83 1.79 -23.37
C LYS A 482 27.65 2.30 -24.20
N ARG A 483 27.81 2.47 -25.51
CA ARG A 483 26.80 2.93 -26.47
C ARG A 483 26.99 2.24 -27.81
N ILE A 484 25.90 1.92 -28.49
CA ILE A 484 25.90 1.27 -29.80
C ILE A 484 25.43 2.29 -30.85
N PRO A 485 26.13 2.42 -32.00
CA PRO A 485 25.66 3.27 -33.11
C PRO A 485 24.26 2.91 -33.57
N LEU A 486 23.51 3.89 -34.10
CA LEU A 486 22.11 3.68 -34.51
C LEU A 486 21.98 2.59 -35.58
N SER A 487 22.87 2.57 -36.58
CA SER A 487 22.90 1.54 -37.62
C SER A 487 23.03 0.12 -37.04
N ASN A 488 23.94 -0.07 -36.09
CA ASN A 488 24.18 -1.37 -35.46
C ASN A 488 23.02 -1.75 -34.53
N THR A 489 22.46 -0.77 -33.82
CA THR A 489 21.26 -0.94 -32.98
C THR A 489 20.10 -1.45 -33.81
N ILE A 490 19.81 -0.80 -34.94
CA ILE A 490 18.75 -1.22 -35.87
C ILE A 490 19.02 -2.64 -36.40
N GLY A 491 20.27 -2.94 -36.79
CA GLY A 491 20.65 -4.28 -37.26
C GLY A 491 20.37 -5.38 -36.26
N ILE A 492 20.72 -5.16 -34.98
CA ILE A 492 20.44 -6.10 -33.88
C ILE A 492 18.93 -6.23 -33.64
N LEU A 493 18.24 -5.10 -33.54
CA LEU A 493 16.82 -5.07 -33.17
C LEU A 493 15.90 -5.60 -34.27
N ARG A 494 16.30 -5.56 -35.55
CA ARG A 494 15.49 -6.09 -36.66
C ARG A 494 15.19 -7.57 -36.49
N GLY A 495 16.21 -8.39 -36.20
CA GLY A 495 16.03 -9.81 -35.93
C GLY A 495 15.16 -10.09 -34.70
N ILE A 496 15.28 -9.26 -33.66
CA ILE A 496 14.46 -9.38 -32.45
C ILE A 496 13.01 -8.98 -32.71
N ALA A 497 12.77 -7.94 -33.51
CA ALA A 497 11.42 -7.55 -33.92
C ALA A 497 10.75 -8.63 -34.78
N ASP A 498 11.51 -9.27 -35.68
CA ASP A 498 11.03 -10.40 -36.47
C ASP A 498 10.61 -11.58 -35.58
N ALA A 499 11.45 -11.94 -34.60
CA ALA A 499 11.14 -12.98 -33.62
C ALA A 499 9.91 -12.66 -32.76
N LEU A 500 9.78 -11.41 -32.29
CA LEU A 500 8.66 -10.96 -31.47
C LEU A 500 7.35 -11.04 -32.24
N ASP A 501 7.31 -10.49 -33.46
CA ASP A 501 6.11 -10.51 -34.28
C ASP A 501 5.70 -11.94 -34.64
N TYR A 502 6.66 -12.83 -34.91
CA TYR A 502 6.40 -14.26 -35.12
C TYR A 502 5.76 -14.92 -33.88
N ALA A 503 6.28 -14.65 -32.68
CA ALA A 503 5.72 -15.16 -31.44
C ALA A 503 4.31 -14.60 -31.18
N HIS A 504 4.11 -13.29 -31.40
CA HIS A 504 2.83 -12.60 -31.20
C HIS A 504 1.74 -13.15 -32.11
N GLN A 505 2.05 -13.47 -33.37
CA GLN A 505 1.12 -14.12 -34.31
C GLN A 505 0.66 -15.50 -33.84
N LYS A 506 1.47 -16.20 -33.04
CA LYS A 506 1.12 -17.46 -32.39
C LYS A 506 0.46 -17.28 -31.01
N GLY A 507 0.11 -16.05 -30.64
CA GLY A 507 -0.53 -15.71 -29.37
C GLY A 507 0.41 -15.76 -28.16
N LEU A 508 1.73 -15.72 -28.39
CA LEU A 508 2.75 -15.79 -27.34
C LEU A 508 3.41 -14.44 -27.15
N VAL A 509 3.42 -13.95 -25.91
CA VAL A 509 4.09 -12.69 -25.52
C VAL A 509 5.32 -13.04 -24.69
N HIS A 510 6.47 -12.44 -24.99
CA HIS A 510 7.74 -12.78 -24.35
C HIS A 510 7.80 -12.32 -22.88
N ARG A 511 7.36 -11.07 -22.60
CA ARG A 511 7.22 -10.45 -21.28
C ARG A 511 8.52 -10.19 -20.50
N ASP A 512 9.66 -10.60 -21.02
CA ASP A 512 10.98 -10.38 -20.39
C ASP A 512 12.05 -9.95 -21.40
N ILE A 513 11.74 -8.96 -22.24
CA ILE A 513 12.71 -8.40 -23.18
C ILE A 513 13.70 -7.50 -22.43
N LYS A 514 14.99 -7.81 -22.57
CA LYS A 514 16.12 -7.09 -21.98
C LYS A 514 17.43 -7.53 -22.65
N PRO A 515 18.52 -6.77 -22.53
CA PRO A 515 19.80 -7.10 -23.18
C PRO A 515 20.37 -8.48 -22.82
N SER A 516 20.20 -8.96 -21.58
CA SER A 516 20.75 -10.26 -21.18
C SER A 516 20.02 -11.47 -21.77
N ASN A 517 18.87 -11.25 -22.42
CA ASN A 517 18.10 -12.29 -23.13
C ASN A 517 18.29 -12.19 -24.66
N VAL A 518 19.22 -11.35 -25.14
CA VAL A 518 19.56 -11.24 -26.56
C VAL A 518 21.00 -11.68 -26.73
N MET A 519 21.20 -12.84 -27.35
CA MET A 519 22.52 -13.37 -27.69
C MET A 519 22.94 -12.89 -29.08
N LEU A 520 24.24 -12.57 -29.24
CA LEU A 520 24.82 -12.20 -30.52
C LEU A 520 25.67 -13.35 -31.04
N ASP A 521 25.10 -14.13 -31.95
CA ASP A 521 25.74 -15.31 -32.53
C ASP A 521 26.75 -14.89 -33.61
N SER A 522 28.03 -14.97 -33.27
CA SER A 522 29.18 -14.64 -34.11
C SER A 522 29.55 -15.71 -35.12
N SER A 523 28.80 -16.83 -35.16
CA SER A 523 28.97 -17.85 -36.20
C SER A 523 28.54 -17.38 -37.60
N THR A 524 27.74 -16.31 -37.68
CA THR A 524 27.34 -15.65 -38.94
C THR A 524 27.98 -14.27 -39.08
N ILE A 525 28.12 -13.80 -40.32
CA ILE A 525 28.57 -12.44 -40.63
C ILE A 525 27.51 -11.76 -41.52
N PRO A 526 26.82 -10.70 -41.05
CA PRO A 526 26.90 -10.13 -39.70
C PRO A 526 26.37 -11.08 -38.62
N SER A 527 26.72 -10.83 -37.35
CA SER A 527 26.28 -11.66 -36.23
C SER A 527 24.75 -11.69 -36.11
N ARG A 528 24.20 -12.87 -35.90
CA ARG A 528 22.76 -13.11 -35.77
C ARG A 528 22.31 -12.77 -34.35
N SER A 529 21.34 -11.88 -34.20
CA SER A 529 20.70 -11.63 -32.90
C SER A 529 19.65 -12.72 -32.62
N VAL A 530 19.76 -13.38 -31.47
CA VAL A 530 18.88 -14.49 -31.11
C VAL A 530 18.26 -14.22 -29.74
N LEU A 531 16.94 -14.26 -29.70
CA LEU A 531 16.15 -14.11 -28.49
C LEU A 531 16.15 -15.43 -27.70
N THR A 532 16.53 -15.34 -26.42
CA THR A 532 16.56 -16.46 -25.48
C THR A 532 15.56 -16.22 -24.34
N ASP A 533 15.26 -17.26 -23.56
CA ASP A 533 14.57 -17.16 -22.28
C ASP A 533 13.18 -16.47 -22.33
N PHE A 534 12.20 -17.17 -22.93
CA PHE A 534 10.82 -16.72 -22.94
C PHE A 534 10.28 -16.63 -21.50
N GLY A 535 9.96 -15.42 -21.05
CA GLY A 535 9.56 -15.07 -19.69
C GLY A 535 8.22 -15.65 -19.20
N ILE A 536 7.78 -16.78 -19.75
CA ILE A 536 6.53 -17.48 -19.48
C ILE A 536 6.45 -17.88 -17.99
N ALA A 537 7.56 -18.22 -17.36
CA ALA A 537 7.65 -18.46 -15.91
C ALA A 537 7.33 -17.22 -15.04
N LYS A 538 7.26 -16.01 -15.61
CA LYS A 538 6.88 -14.76 -14.93
C LYS A 538 5.38 -14.42 -15.02
N MET A 539 4.61 -15.11 -15.88
CA MET A 539 3.19 -14.80 -16.14
C MET A 539 2.26 -14.84 -14.92
N VAL A 540 2.62 -15.59 -13.88
CA VAL A 540 1.72 -15.86 -12.73
C VAL A 540 2.12 -15.09 -11.47
N ASP A 541 3.22 -14.34 -11.49
CA ASP A 541 3.94 -13.95 -10.27
C ASP A 541 4.12 -12.44 -10.05
N ALA A 542 3.46 -11.59 -10.85
CA ALA A 542 3.54 -10.14 -10.69
C ALA A 542 3.05 -9.67 -9.30
N HIS A 543 2.13 -10.43 -8.68
CA HIS A 543 1.58 -10.10 -7.36
C HIS A 543 2.45 -10.55 -6.18
N THR A 544 3.39 -11.49 -6.38
CA THR A 544 4.13 -12.17 -5.31
C THR A 544 5.63 -11.80 -5.24
N ARG A 545 6.20 -11.27 -6.34
CA ARG A 545 7.66 -11.09 -6.48
C ARG A 545 8.24 -9.76 -6.02
N ILE A 546 7.42 -8.83 -5.55
CA ILE A 546 7.88 -7.48 -5.16
C ILE A 546 8.77 -7.53 -3.90
N THR A 547 8.71 -8.60 -3.10
CA THR A 547 9.30 -8.60 -1.75
C THR A 547 10.58 -9.41 -1.54
N ASN A 548 11.11 -10.19 -2.49
CA ASN A 548 12.30 -11.02 -2.22
C ASN A 548 13.05 -11.45 -3.50
N THR A 549 14.02 -10.68 -4.02
CA THR A 549 15.29 -11.23 -4.59
C THR A 549 16.30 -10.13 -4.97
N ALA A 550 17.52 -10.20 -4.44
CA ALA A 550 18.65 -9.36 -4.85
C ALA A 550 19.13 -9.63 -6.30
N GLY A 551 18.79 -10.79 -6.88
CA GLY A 551 19.20 -11.18 -8.25
C GLY A 551 18.29 -10.66 -9.38
N MET A 552 17.21 -9.93 -9.08
CA MET A 552 16.18 -9.55 -10.06
C MET A 552 16.06 -8.03 -10.28
N LEU A 553 16.91 -7.23 -9.63
CA LEU A 553 16.91 -5.76 -9.73
C LEU A 553 16.90 -5.25 -11.18
N GLY A 554 17.60 -5.91 -12.11
CA GLY A 554 17.69 -5.48 -13.51
C GLY A 554 16.54 -5.89 -14.45
N THR A 555 15.52 -6.60 -13.96
CA THR A 555 14.35 -6.97 -14.80
C THR A 555 13.29 -5.87 -14.82
N PHE A 556 13.13 -5.14 -13.71
CA PHE A 556 12.08 -4.13 -13.57
C PHE A 556 12.28 -2.92 -14.48
N ASP A 557 13.54 -2.67 -14.88
CA ASP A 557 13.96 -1.58 -15.75
C ASP A 557 13.34 -1.61 -17.16
N TYR A 558 12.79 -2.75 -17.59
CA TYR A 558 12.21 -2.94 -18.93
C TYR A 558 10.71 -3.24 -18.87
N MET A 559 10.11 -3.25 -17.68
CA MET A 559 8.73 -3.68 -17.50
C MET A 559 7.74 -2.64 -18.01
N SER A 560 6.76 -3.08 -18.80
CA SER A 560 5.71 -2.19 -19.31
C SER A 560 4.68 -1.80 -18.22
N PRO A 561 4.03 -0.63 -18.33
CA PRO A 561 3.00 -0.18 -17.38
C PRO A 561 1.91 -1.22 -17.11
N GLU A 562 1.42 -1.88 -18.15
CA GLU A 562 0.38 -2.90 -18.04
C GLU A 562 0.86 -4.17 -17.34
N GLN A 563 2.13 -4.56 -17.51
CA GLN A 563 2.72 -5.68 -16.75
C GLN A 563 2.81 -5.36 -15.26
N ILE A 564 3.00 -4.09 -14.90
CA ILE A 564 3.04 -3.62 -13.51
C ILE A 564 1.61 -3.56 -12.92
N GLN A 565 0.62 -3.12 -13.70
CA GLN A 565 -0.75 -2.91 -13.24
C GLN A 565 -1.62 -4.19 -13.22
N ALA A 566 -1.47 -5.08 -14.20
CA ALA A 566 -2.32 -6.27 -14.34
C ALA A 566 -1.63 -7.35 -15.20
N SER A 567 -1.17 -8.45 -14.59
CA SER A 567 -0.47 -9.51 -15.33
C SER A 567 -1.38 -10.36 -16.24
N ALA A 568 -2.71 -10.26 -16.09
CA ALA A 568 -3.68 -11.14 -16.75
C ALA A 568 -4.06 -10.71 -18.18
N SER A 569 -3.85 -9.46 -18.59
CA SER A 569 -4.28 -8.91 -19.90
C SER A 569 -3.16 -8.19 -20.65
N VAL A 570 -1.98 -8.80 -20.70
CA VAL A 570 -0.79 -8.26 -21.39
C VAL A 570 -0.68 -8.86 -22.79
N ASP A 571 -0.74 -8.01 -23.82
CA ASP A 571 -0.55 -8.36 -25.24
C ASP A 571 0.88 -8.07 -25.72
N GLY A 572 1.16 -8.28 -27.02
CA GLY A 572 2.47 -8.10 -27.62
C GLY A 572 3.07 -6.68 -27.50
N ARG A 573 2.25 -5.66 -27.23
CA ARG A 573 2.72 -4.27 -27.11
C ARG A 573 3.55 -4.03 -25.85
N ALA A 574 3.48 -4.94 -24.88
CA ALA A 574 4.40 -4.93 -23.74
C ALA A 574 5.84 -5.23 -24.17
N ASP A 575 6.04 -6.14 -25.11
CA ASP A 575 7.37 -6.44 -25.64
C ASP A 575 7.92 -5.27 -26.46
N ILE A 576 7.05 -4.55 -27.20
CA ILE A 576 7.41 -3.33 -27.93
C ILE A 576 7.90 -2.24 -26.97
N TYR A 577 7.23 -2.08 -25.82
CA TYR A 577 7.67 -1.13 -24.80
C TYR A 577 9.08 -1.46 -24.28
N ALA A 578 9.30 -2.72 -23.92
CA ALA A 578 10.59 -3.19 -23.45
C ALA A 578 11.67 -3.05 -24.54
N LEU A 579 11.32 -3.27 -25.80
CA LEU A 579 12.19 -3.01 -26.96
C LEU A 579 12.54 -1.51 -27.07
N GLY A 580 11.58 -0.62 -26.79
CA GLY A 580 11.80 0.82 -26.72
C GLY A 580 12.77 1.22 -25.60
N VAL A 581 12.63 0.64 -24.41
CA VAL A 581 13.58 0.83 -23.29
C VAL A 581 14.98 0.37 -23.71
N MET A 582 15.08 -0.83 -24.27
CA MET A 582 16.36 -1.39 -24.72
C MET A 582 17.00 -0.54 -25.82
N THR A 583 16.22 -0.02 -26.77
CA THR A 583 16.70 0.90 -27.81
C THR A 583 17.27 2.19 -27.20
N TYR A 584 16.55 2.80 -26.24
CA TYR A 584 17.03 3.97 -25.52
C TYR A 584 18.37 3.70 -24.83
N GLN A 585 18.47 2.54 -24.15
CA GLN A 585 19.69 2.14 -23.46
C GLN A 585 20.84 1.86 -24.40
N MET A 586 20.61 1.19 -25.52
CA MET A 586 21.65 0.92 -26.52
C MET A 586 22.25 2.21 -27.06
N LEU A 587 21.42 3.23 -27.32
CA LEU A 587 21.88 4.48 -27.92
C LEU A 587 22.56 5.43 -26.92
N THR A 588 22.14 5.41 -25.65
CA THR A 588 22.59 6.38 -24.61
C THR A 588 23.54 5.80 -23.57
N GLY A 589 23.54 4.48 -23.39
CA GLY A 589 24.21 3.78 -22.30
C GLY A 589 23.52 3.90 -20.94
N ARG A 590 22.31 4.48 -20.91
CA ARG A 590 21.53 4.74 -19.69
C ARG A 590 20.10 4.25 -19.86
N LEU A 591 19.44 3.91 -18.76
CA LEU A 591 18.02 3.58 -18.82
C LEU A 591 17.17 4.85 -18.95
N PRO A 592 15.97 4.78 -19.56
CA PRO A 592 15.08 5.94 -19.63
C PRO A 592 14.58 6.38 -18.24
N PHE A 593 14.48 5.45 -17.29
CA PHE A 593 14.00 5.73 -15.93
C PHE A 593 14.97 5.19 -14.87
N GLU A 594 15.99 5.98 -14.54
CA GLU A 594 16.92 5.66 -13.45
C GLU A 594 16.43 6.28 -12.13
N ARG A 595 16.17 5.45 -11.12
CA ARG A 595 15.73 5.86 -9.77
C ARG A 595 16.44 5.02 -8.70
N PRO A 596 16.61 5.54 -7.47
CA PRO A 596 17.40 4.87 -6.42
C PRO A 596 16.73 3.61 -5.86
N ASP A 597 15.41 3.49 -5.97
CA ASP A 597 14.67 2.33 -5.47
C ASP A 597 13.77 1.70 -6.56
N THR A 598 13.59 0.38 -6.48
CA THR A 598 12.78 -0.40 -7.44
C THR A 598 11.34 0.10 -7.51
N GLY A 599 10.77 0.56 -6.40
CA GLY A 599 9.42 1.10 -6.35
C GLY A 599 9.29 2.37 -7.21
N ALA A 600 10.25 3.28 -7.10
CA ALA A 600 10.32 4.49 -7.92
C ALA A 600 10.60 4.20 -9.40
N ILE A 601 11.40 3.18 -9.73
CA ILE A 601 11.57 2.72 -11.11
C ILE A 601 10.22 2.27 -11.68
N LEU A 602 9.51 1.39 -10.97
CA LEU A 602 8.18 0.93 -11.38
C LEU A 602 7.18 2.08 -11.51
N LEU A 603 7.17 3.03 -10.56
CA LEU A 603 6.31 4.21 -10.62
C LEU A 603 6.65 5.11 -11.81
N ALA A 604 7.93 5.23 -12.17
CA ALA A 604 8.36 5.98 -13.33
C ALA A 604 7.90 5.30 -14.64
N HIS A 605 8.00 3.97 -14.71
CA HIS A 605 7.41 3.21 -15.82
C HIS A 605 5.90 3.45 -15.93
N LEU A 606 5.17 3.51 -14.81
CA LEU A 606 3.73 3.80 -14.78
C LEU A 606 3.37 5.23 -15.21
N ASN A 607 4.05 6.23 -14.66
CA ASN A 607 3.53 7.61 -14.62
C ASN A 607 4.46 8.67 -15.22
N ALA A 608 5.79 8.46 -15.21
CA ALA A 608 6.72 9.49 -15.67
C ALA A 608 6.69 9.61 -17.20
N PRO A 609 6.61 10.82 -17.78
CA PRO A 609 6.60 10.97 -19.24
C PRO A 609 7.85 10.32 -19.86
N PRO A 610 7.75 9.69 -21.06
CA PRO A 610 8.91 9.17 -21.76
C PRO A 610 9.96 10.26 -21.99
N PRO A 611 11.22 10.08 -21.57
CA PRO A 611 12.25 11.10 -21.78
C PRO A 611 12.52 11.29 -23.28
N ASP A 612 12.82 12.52 -23.69
CA ASP A 612 13.38 12.75 -25.02
C ASP A 612 14.85 12.31 -25.03
N ILE A 613 15.15 11.29 -25.82
CA ILE A 613 16.52 10.78 -26.01
C ILE A 613 17.50 11.86 -26.46
N ARG A 614 17.01 12.93 -27.12
CA ARG A 614 17.84 14.05 -27.57
C ARG A 614 18.38 14.88 -26.41
N GLU A 615 17.81 14.80 -25.21
CA GLU A 615 18.40 15.39 -24.00
C GLU A 615 19.70 14.67 -23.59
N ALA A 616 19.74 13.34 -23.77
CA ALA A 616 20.92 12.53 -23.45
C ALA A 616 21.90 12.40 -24.64
N LYS A 617 21.40 12.48 -25.87
CA LYS A 617 22.16 12.36 -27.13
C LYS A 617 21.58 13.29 -28.21
N PRO A 618 21.97 14.58 -28.22
CA PRO A 618 21.38 15.62 -29.10
C PRO A 618 21.42 15.32 -30.60
N ASP A 619 22.42 14.56 -31.06
CA ASP A 619 22.61 14.19 -32.46
C ASP A 619 21.64 13.10 -32.95
N THR A 620 20.78 12.58 -32.07
CA THR A 620 19.78 11.58 -32.44
C THR A 620 18.74 12.18 -33.40
N PRO A 621 18.48 11.58 -34.57
CA PRO A 621 17.46 12.08 -35.49
C PRO A 621 16.08 12.22 -34.85
N ARG A 622 15.31 13.23 -35.29
CA ARG A 622 13.98 13.52 -34.70
C ARG A 622 13.00 12.35 -34.85
N HIS A 623 13.02 11.67 -35.99
CA HIS A 623 12.18 10.49 -36.23
C HIS A 623 12.52 9.37 -35.23
N THR A 624 13.81 9.10 -35.00
CA THR A 624 14.28 8.09 -34.03
C THR A 624 13.82 8.43 -32.62
N ALA A 625 13.95 9.70 -32.21
CA ALA A 625 13.50 10.16 -30.90
C ALA A 625 11.98 9.98 -30.72
N HIS A 626 11.20 10.35 -31.74
CA HIS A 626 9.75 10.21 -31.73
C HIS A 626 9.32 8.73 -31.70
N ALA A 627 9.99 7.87 -32.47
CA ALA A 627 9.73 6.43 -32.47
C ALA A 627 9.97 5.81 -31.08
N ILE A 628 11.08 6.16 -30.41
CA ILE A 628 11.37 5.68 -29.05
C ILE A 628 10.31 6.19 -28.06
N GLN A 629 9.94 7.47 -28.12
CA GLN A 629 8.88 8.02 -27.26
C GLN A 629 7.54 7.31 -27.47
N LYS A 630 7.18 7.03 -28.72
CA LYS A 630 5.94 6.31 -29.07
C LYS A 630 5.96 4.86 -28.57
N ALA A 631 7.10 4.16 -28.68
CA ALA A 631 7.25 2.82 -28.11
C ALA A 631 7.12 2.83 -26.57
N LEU A 632 7.57 3.91 -25.92
CA LEU A 632 7.48 4.12 -24.48
C LEU A 632 6.15 4.74 -23.99
N ALA A 633 5.15 4.89 -24.86
CA ALA A 633 3.85 5.43 -24.49
C ALA A 633 3.22 4.61 -23.35
N LYS A 634 2.61 5.29 -22.37
CA LYS A 634 2.09 4.61 -21.17
C LYS A 634 0.87 3.77 -21.47
N ASN A 635 -0.01 4.31 -22.32
CA ASN A 635 -1.13 3.57 -22.85
C ASN A 635 -0.67 2.67 -24.00
N SER A 636 -0.92 1.37 -23.92
CA SER A 636 -0.49 0.42 -24.95
C SER A 636 -1.12 0.72 -26.31
N SER A 637 -2.33 1.29 -26.37
CA SER A 637 -2.98 1.64 -27.64
C SER A 637 -2.29 2.76 -28.42
N GLU A 638 -1.42 3.53 -27.79
CA GLU A 638 -0.67 4.63 -28.43
C GLU A 638 0.67 4.15 -29.02
N ARG A 639 1.07 2.91 -28.73
CA ARG A 639 2.29 2.29 -29.26
C ARG A 639 2.09 1.77 -30.69
N PHE A 640 3.17 1.28 -31.29
CA PHE A 640 3.13 0.59 -32.57
C PHE A 640 2.29 -0.70 -32.49
N GLY A 641 1.71 -1.11 -33.62
CA GLY A 641 0.95 -2.35 -33.71
C GLY A 641 1.84 -3.57 -33.65
N THR A 642 3.03 -3.48 -34.23
CA THR A 642 4.02 -4.56 -34.30
C THR A 642 5.43 -4.07 -33.96
N ALA A 643 6.33 -4.99 -33.60
CA ALA A 643 7.72 -4.65 -33.35
C ALA A 643 8.42 -4.21 -34.65
N LYS A 644 8.10 -4.80 -35.80
CA LYS A 644 8.65 -4.35 -37.11
C LYS A 644 8.27 -2.92 -37.44
N GLU A 645 7.04 -2.49 -37.16
CA GLU A 645 6.62 -1.10 -37.36
C GLU A 645 7.46 -0.13 -36.51
N PHE A 646 7.77 -0.50 -35.27
CA PHE A 646 8.65 0.30 -34.43
C PHE A 646 10.06 0.40 -35.03
N ILE A 647 10.66 -0.70 -35.47
CA ILE A 647 12.01 -0.68 -36.07
C ILE A 647 12.03 0.11 -37.38
N ALA A 648 11.01 -0.03 -38.24
CA ALA A 648 10.89 0.76 -39.47
C ALA A 648 10.82 2.28 -39.19
N ALA A 649 10.17 2.68 -38.09
CA ALA A 649 10.11 4.08 -37.65
C ALA A 649 11.45 4.63 -37.16
N LEU A 650 12.42 3.77 -36.80
CA LEU A 650 13.80 4.19 -36.48
C LEU A 650 14.63 4.51 -37.73
N GLU A 651 14.23 4.03 -38.90
CA GLU A 651 14.95 4.15 -40.17
C GLU A 651 14.42 5.28 -41.06
N THR A 652 13.17 5.69 -40.89
CA THR A 652 12.46 6.57 -41.84
C THR A 652 12.82 8.04 -41.63
N THR A 653 13.26 8.71 -42.71
CA THR A 653 13.57 10.15 -42.74
C THR A 653 12.34 10.99 -43.01
#